data_AF-A0AAV4M341-F1
#
_entry.id   AF-A0AAV4M341-F1
#
_cell.length_a   1.000
_cell.length_b   1.000
_cell.length_c   1.000
_cell.angle_alpha   90.00
_cell.angle_beta   90.00
_cell.angle_gamma   90.00
#
_symmetry.space_group_name_H-M   'P 1'
#
loop_
_entity.id
_entity.type
_entity.pdbx_description
1 polymer ?
#
loop_
_entity_poly.entity_id
_entity_poly.type
_entity_poly.pdbx_seq_one_letter_code
_entity_poly.pdbx_strand_id
1 'polypeptide(L)'
;MVSASDADDALTPNGKLQFSLVGGNDEGLFGIENQDSNTARVVSRYSLRGRFGNYSLVLQAQDMGNPPLQTTSRFQVCVTDVNDNSPVFVKPPQNYTIRVLENATLGSSVVEVNAQDADVGSNGEVRYRFKKLANNHWKAFTIHEISGIITVKESLDRERQKVYEVWVRVEAYDLGQPTSLSTDLDLTIYIVNVDDNAPEFTEDDYEVIFTENLEPGKESFKLIATVDKDDDTGSRKPIPCYFIVGGNNLARFKLDIFTHQLYATEVLDREEKQNYSLIVQASDDCFHQPSPMSHFDPRDNSLLQVHVGVRDINDNPPRFIKRIFTGGITSETDFGTAFMIVKAIDLDMGKNAVVSYYIAGSVQMTLSEGLESLKASPFIVNKDTGVISLNFDPQKGMKGYFDFEVIANDTDGLFDTSRVFIYLLREDQRVRFVLRLTPEEIREKLEKFREVLSNITGAIVNVDETKYHENRDGSVDKKSNDLYLHFVNREDNSIMEVGTVLSLIDKNIEFLDELFKEFNVLYSEPADTAVVDTNMEAQVRAWLIGLSIFLAIMLVLVISLCFTQRSRYERKLKAATATAFGSQDSALNRMDVPNTNQHSVEGSNPIWMHSYDNEWYKEDEQISHNSGDNNSLDENAISEISPSSEHTKSVPGVRNHQLSPARHVPENNYVQHVKNGLRGPAPRRPNYGGANIPPAKLITSINTNNKPVKNGGHVMDSDDASSGLLSHDSIDTKRQNDLNKCNAVYSYDQIPKLITAPHITNLETSEL
;
A
#
# COMPACT_ATOMS: atom_id res chain seq x y z
N MET A 1 -47.31 -60.66 -59.78
CA MET A 1 -48.25 -61.20 -60.78
C MET A 1 -47.89 -62.67 -60.98
N VAL A 2 -48.86 -63.53 -61.31
CA VAL A 2 -48.62 -64.96 -61.55
C VAL A 2 -49.38 -65.40 -62.80
N SER A 3 -48.87 -66.45 -63.45
CA SER A 3 -49.43 -66.98 -64.70
C SER A 3 -49.23 -68.48 -64.78
N ALA A 4 -50.15 -69.17 -65.46
CA ALA A 4 -50.05 -70.59 -65.77
C ALA A 4 -50.64 -70.87 -67.16
N SER A 5 -50.22 -71.97 -67.76
CA SER A 5 -50.58 -72.38 -69.10
C SER A 5 -51.06 -73.83 -69.08
N ASP A 6 -52.24 -74.07 -69.63
CA ASP A 6 -52.64 -75.42 -70.02
C ASP A 6 -52.16 -75.75 -71.45
N ALA A 7 -52.29 -77.00 -71.87
CA ALA A 7 -52.03 -77.46 -73.23
C ALA A 7 -53.30 -77.54 -74.10
N ASP A 8 -54.49 -77.66 -73.48
CA ASP A 8 -55.77 -77.61 -74.17
C ASP A 8 -56.19 -76.16 -74.54
N ASP A 9 -57.12 -76.01 -75.48
CA ASP A 9 -57.61 -74.71 -75.96
C ASP A 9 -58.29 -73.91 -74.82
N ALA A 10 -57.75 -72.72 -74.52
CA ALA A 10 -58.21 -71.82 -73.47
C ALA A 10 -59.64 -71.26 -73.67
N LEU A 11 -60.24 -71.44 -74.86
CA LEU A 11 -61.65 -71.17 -75.11
C LEU A 11 -62.57 -72.30 -74.62
N THR A 12 -62.03 -73.48 -74.33
CA THR A 12 -62.75 -74.64 -73.79
C THR A 12 -62.66 -74.70 -72.27
N PRO A 13 -63.53 -75.46 -71.58
CA PRO A 13 -63.41 -75.66 -70.13
C PRO A 13 -62.08 -76.30 -69.72
N ASN A 14 -61.49 -77.16 -70.54
CA ASN A 14 -60.23 -77.83 -70.23
C ASN A 14 -59.04 -76.86 -70.21
N GLY A 15 -58.94 -75.95 -71.18
CA GLY A 15 -57.83 -74.99 -71.22
C GLY A 15 -58.02 -73.75 -70.32
N LYS A 16 -59.19 -73.60 -69.70
CA LYS A 16 -59.55 -72.41 -68.91
C LYS A 16 -59.17 -72.60 -67.44
N LEU A 17 -58.15 -71.89 -67.00
CA LEU A 17 -57.64 -71.96 -65.63
C LEU A 17 -58.38 -71.03 -64.66
N GLN A 18 -58.54 -71.51 -63.43
CA GLN A 18 -58.94 -70.74 -62.26
C GLN A 18 -57.84 -70.81 -61.21
N PHE A 19 -57.39 -69.66 -60.70
CA PHE A 19 -56.39 -69.59 -59.63
C PHE A 19 -57.04 -69.46 -58.26
N SER A 20 -56.44 -70.11 -57.26
CA SER A 20 -56.85 -70.08 -55.86
C SER A 20 -55.64 -70.06 -54.91
N LEU A 21 -55.85 -69.61 -53.67
CA LEU A 21 -54.88 -69.70 -52.58
C LEU A 21 -55.29 -70.89 -51.70
N VAL A 22 -54.45 -71.92 -51.63
CA VAL A 22 -54.77 -73.22 -50.97
C VAL A 22 -53.93 -73.51 -49.73
N GLY A 23 -53.01 -72.64 -49.36
CA GLY A 23 -52.23 -72.76 -48.11
C GLY A 23 -51.33 -71.55 -47.84
N GLY A 24 -50.88 -71.41 -46.59
CA GLY A 24 -49.98 -70.33 -46.16
C GLY A 24 -50.62 -68.93 -46.08
N ASN A 25 -51.95 -68.85 -46.23
CA ASN A 25 -52.75 -67.63 -46.13
C ASN A 25 -53.71 -67.72 -44.94
N ASP A 26 -53.26 -68.31 -43.83
CA ASP A 26 -54.13 -68.76 -42.73
C ASP A 26 -54.73 -67.58 -41.93
N GLU A 27 -54.09 -66.41 -42.00
CA GLU A 27 -54.63 -65.12 -41.51
C GLU A 27 -55.52 -64.38 -42.52
N GLY A 28 -55.69 -64.89 -43.74
CA GLY A 28 -56.53 -64.27 -44.79
C GLY A 28 -56.03 -62.93 -45.35
N LEU A 29 -54.78 -62.56 -45.07
CA LEU A 29 -54.16 -61.27 -45.43
C LEU A 29 -54.08 -61.06 -46.94
N PHE A 30 -53.92 -62.14 -47.70
CA PHE A 30 -53.75 -62.11 -49.15
C PHE A 30 -55.00 -62.58 -49.88
N GLY A 31 -55.23 -62.01 -51.06
CA GLY A 31 -56.25 -62.42 -52.02
C GLY A 31 -55.61 -62.72 -53.37
N ILE A 32 -56.35 -63.41 -54.21
CA ILE A 32 -55.99 -63.61 -55.62
C ILE A 32 -57.15 -63.13 -56.50
N GLU A 33 -56.81 -62.31 -57.47
CA GLU A 33 -57.71 -61.75 -58.47
C GLU A 33 -57.33 -62.35 -59.83
N ASN A 34 -58.19 -63.18 -60.41
CA ASN A 34 -58.01 -63.66 -61.79
C ASN A 34 -58.18 -62.45 -62.73
N GLN A 35 -57.24 -62.23 -63.64
CA GLN A 35 -57.30 -61.10 -64.59
C GLN A 35 -57.71 -61.60 -65.98
N ASP A 36 -56.92 -62.50 -66.56
CA ASP A 36 -57.21 -63.17 -67.83
C ASP A 36 -57.45 -64.68 -67.61
N SER A 37 -57.66 -65.46 -68.68
CA SER A 37 -57.80 -66.93 -68.63
C SER A 37 -56.57 -67.68 -68.09
N ASN A 38 -55.42 -67.00 -68.04
CA ASN A 38 -54.10 -67.59 -67.77
C ASN A 38 -53.27 -66.77 -66.75
N THR A 39 -53.83 -65.69 -66.20
CA THR A 39 -53.10 -64.73 -65.35
C THR A 39 -53.90 -64.37 -64.11
N ALA A 40 -53.19 -64.15 -63.01
CA ALA A 40 -53.77 -63.66 -61.77
C ALA A 40 -52.84 -62.70 -61.02
N ARG A 41 -53.44 -61.84 -60.21
CA ARG A 41 -52.77 -60.89 -59.33
C ARG A 41 -52.98 -61.31 -57.87
N VAL A 42 -51.88 -61.55 -57.16
CA VAL A 42 -51.92 -61.60 -55.68
C VAL A 42 -52.00 -60.16 -55.17
N VAL A 43 -52.93 -59.91 -54.26
CA VAL A 43 -53.21 -58.59 -53.64
C VAL A 43 -53.30 -58.72 -52.13
N SER A 44 -53.03 -57.64 -51.40
CA SER A 44 -53.37 -57.55 -49.97
C SER A 44 -54.87 -57.27 -49.81
N ARG A 45 -55.56 -58.09 -49.02
CA ARG A 45 -56.99 -57.88 -48.67
C ARG A 45 -57.17 -56.87 -47.53
N TYR A 46 -56.15 -56.72 -46.69
CA TYR A 46 -56.11 -55.82 -45.54
C TYR A 46 -54.82 -55.02 -45.53
N SER A 47 -54.75 -53.98 -44.69
CA SER A 47 -53.49 -53.26 -44.45
C SER A 47 -52.42 -54.22 -43.89
N LEU A 48 -51.20 -54.08 -44.40
CA LEU A 48 -50.02 -54.80 -43.91
C LEU A 48 -49.16 -53.95 -42.96
N ARG A 49 -49.62 -52.76 -42.55
CA ARG A 49 -48.93 -51.93 -41.55
C ARG A 49 -48.80 -52.69 -40.23
N GLY A 50 -47.61 -52.68 -39.63
CA GLY A 50 -47.29 -53.46 -38.43
C GLY A 50 -47.18 -54.97 -38.66
N ARG A 51 -46.99 -55.42 -39.91
CA ARG A 51 -46.79 -56.82 -40.30
C ARG A 51 -45.57 -56.90 -41.22
N PHE A 52 -44.62 -57.79 -40.90
CA PHE A 52 -43.33 -57.86 -41.57
C PHE A 52 -42.82 -59.30 -41.68
N GLY A 53 -41.91 -59.56 -42.62
CA GLY A 53 -41.27 -60.85 -42.84
C GLY A 53 -41.81 -61.65 -44.04
N ASN A 54 -41.48 -62.94 -44.08
CA ASN A 54 -41.68 -63.80 -45.25
C ASN A 54 -42.91 -64.71 -45.13
N TYR A 55 -43.89 -64.49 -46.00
CA TYR A 55 -45.08 -65.32 -46.17
C TYR A 55 -44.90 -66.28 -47.36
N SER A 56 -45.11 -67.58 -47.15
CA SER A 56 -44.98 -68.61 -48.18
C SER A 56 -46.35 -69.12 -48.62
N LEU A 57 -46.98 -68.41 -49.55
CA LEU A 57 -48.30 -68.77 -50.07
C LEU A 57 -48.21 -70.01 -50.97
N VAL A 58 -49.21 -70.89 -50.92
CA VAL A 58 -49.39 -71.97 -51.89
C VAL A 58 -50.52 -71.58 -52.83
N LEU A 59 -50.16 -71.35 -54.08
CA LEU A 59 -51.08 -71.09 -55.17
C LEU A 59 -51.47 -72.40 -55.84
N GLN A 60 -52.73 -72.53 -56.22
CA GLN A 60 -53.22 -73.56 -57.10
C GLN A 60 -53.71 -72.93 -58.40
N ALA A 61 -53.45 -73.60 -59.52
CA ALA A 61 -54.17 -73.40 -60.77
C ALA A 61 -54.92 -74.70 -61.07
N GLN A 62 -56.21 -74.59 -61.40
CA GLN A 62 -57.10 -75.72 -61.67
C GLN A 62 -57.86 -75.44 -62.97
N ASP A 63 -58.05 -76.45 -63.82
CA ASP A 63 -58.89 -76.34 -65.01
C ASP A 63 -60.40 -76.47 -64.68
N MET A 64 -61.27 -76.30 -65.69
CA MET A 64 -62.73 -76.50 -65.56
C MET A 64 -63.19 -77.80 -66.25
N GLY A 65 -62.31 -78.79 -66.35
CA GLY A 65 -62.53 -80.12 -66.90
C GLY A 65 -63.31 -81.07 -65.97
N ASN A 66 -63.57 -82.29 -66.43
CA ASN A 66 -64.27 -83.33 -65.67
C ASN A 66 -63.64 -84.71 -65.92
N PRO A 67 -62.87 -85.27 -64.96
CA PRO A 67 -62.43 -84.65 -63.70
C PRO A 67 -61.44 -83.49 -63.96
N PRO A 68 -61.41 -82.45 -63.10
CA PRO A 68 -60.50 -81.33 -63.28
C PRO A 68 -59.08 -81.68 -62.84
N LEU A 69 -58.07 -81.26 -63.59
CA LEU A 69 -56.66 -81.33 -63.21
C LEU A 69 -56.23 -80.05 -62.48
N GLN A 70 -55.19 -80.17 -61.66
CA GLN A 70 -54.72 -79.09 -60.80
C GLN A 70 -53.20 -79.18 -60.61
N THR A 71 -52.55 -78.02 -60.56
CA THR A 71 -51.13 -77.88 -60.20
C THR A 71 -50.99 -76.90 -59.04
N THR A 72 -49.92 -77.01 -58.25
CA THR A 72 -49.63 -76.08 -57.15
C THR A 72 -48.20 -75.57 -57.19
N SER A 73 -48.01 -74.32 -56.75
CA SER A 73 -46.70 -73.66 -56.71
C SER A 73 -46.57 -72.81 -55.45
N ARG A 74 -45.34 -72.61 -54.97
CA ARG A 74 -45.03 -71.77 -53.82
C ARG A 74 -44.69 -70.36 -54.28
N PHE A 75 -45.38 -69.37 -53.71
CA PHE A 75 -45.19 -67.95 -53.99
C PHE A 75 -44.76 -67.25 -52.70
N GLN A 76 -43.49 -66.80 -52.67
CA GLN A 76 -42.93 -66.10 -51.53
C GLN A 76 -43.24 -64.61 -51.63
N VAL A 77 -43.82 -64.06 -50.56
CA VAL A 77 -44.06 -62.64 -50.37
C VAL A 77 -43.25 -62.19 -49.16
N CYS A 78 -42.24 -61.35 -49.36
CA CYS A 78 -41.74 -60.57 -48.23
C CYS A 78 -42.59 -59.31 -48.08
N VAL A 79 -42.96 -59.01 -46.84
CA VAL A 79 -43.44 -57.69 -46.43
C VAL A 79 -42.31 -57.01 -45.69
N THR A 80 -41.75 -55.97 -46.30
CA THR A 80 -40.75 -55.11 -45.68
C THR A 80 -41.42 -54.10 -44.77
N ASP A 81 -40.75 -53.78 -43.66
CA ASP A 81 -41.13 -52.67 -42.78
C ASP A 81 -40.87 -51.31 -43.46
N VAL A 82 -41.55 -50.25 -43.01
CA VAL A 82 -41.42 -48.89 -43.53
C VAL A 82 -41.31 -47.93 -42.35
N ASN A 83 -40.31 -47.06 -42.36
CA ASN A 83 -40.04 -46.13 -41.27
C ASN A 83 -41.24 -45.20 -41.04
N ASP A 84 -42.05 -45.48 -40.02
CA ASP A 84 -43.30 -44.77 -39.70
C ASP A 84 -43.48 -44.45 -38.20
N ASN A 85 -42.57 -44.93 -37.36
CA ASN A 85 -42.37 -44.47 -35.99
C ASN A 85 -41.07 -43.64 -35.88
N SER A 86 -40.86 -42.96 -34.75
CA SER A 86 -39.71 -42.06 -34.56
C SER A 86 -39.16 -42.22 -33.15
N PRO A 87 -37.83 -42.11 -32.91
CA PRO A 87 -37.25 -42.49 -31.62
C PRO A 87 -37.81 -41.64 -30.48
N VAL A 88 -38.26 -42.28 -29.39
CA VAL A 88 -38.85 -41.61 -28.22
C VAL A 88 -37.92 -41.74 -27.01
N PHE A 89 -37.48 -40.61 -26.44
CA PHE A 89 -36.67 -40.59 -25.23
C PHE A 89 -37.42 -41.15 -24.01
N VAL A 90 -36.81 -42.16 -23.37
CA VAL A 90 -37.32 -42.86 -22.19
C VAL A 90 -36.63 -42.35 -20.91
N LYS A 91 -35.35 -41.97 -21.01
CA LYS A 91 -34.58 -41.31 -19.95
C LYS A 91 -33.51 -40.37 -20.53
N PRO A 92 -33.16 -39.26 -19.86
CA PRO A 92 -33.96 -38.52 -18.88
C PRO A 92 -35.16 -37.79 -19.55
N PRO A 93 -36.11 -37.20 -18.80
CA PRO A 93 -37.21 -36.41 -19.36
C PRO A 93 -36.76 -35.04 -19.93
N GLN A 94 -37.64 -34.39 -20.71
CA GLN A 94 -37.38 -33.05 -21.27
C GLN A 94 -37.05 -32.02 -20.18
N ASN A 95 -36.08 -31.14 -20.46
CA ASN A 95 -35.60 -30.09 -19.56
C ASN A 95 -35.03 -30.61 -18.23
N TYR A 96 -34.53 -31.85 -18.21
CA TYR A 96 -33.84 -32.39 -17.04
C TYR A 96 -32.55 -31.61 -16.76
N THR A 97 -32.32 -31.27 -15.48
CA THR A 97 -31.12 -30.55 -15.04
C THR A 97 -30.12 -31.53 -14.43
N ILE A 98 -28.96 -31.67 -15.07
CA ILE A 98 -27.81 -32.43 -14.57
C ILE A 98 -26.91 -31.47 -13.78
N ARG A 99 -26.30 -31.94 -12.69
CA ARG A 99 -25.28 -31.19 -11.94
C ARG A 99 -23.91 -31.85 -12.14
N VAL A 100 -22.91 -31.08 -12.55
CA VAL A 100 -21.55 -31.55 -12.82
C VAL A 100 -20.57 -30.65 -12.08
N LEU A 101 -19.58 -31.21 -11.38
CA LEU A 101 -18.49 -30.44 -10.77
C LEU A 101 -17.58 -29.89 -11.87
N GLU A 102 -17.07 -28.67 -11.74
CA GLU A 102 -16.17 -28.10 -12.75
C GLU A 102 -14.85 -28.86 -12.92
N ASN A 103 -14.34 -29.42 -11.81
CA ASN A 103 -13.14 -30.26 -11.79
C ASN A 103 -13.38 -31.69 -12.33
N ALA A 104 -14.55 -31.95 -12.93
CA ALA A 104 -14.85 -33.22 -13.59
C ALA A 104 -13.81 -33.54 -14.67
N THR A 105 -13.19 -34.71 -14.56
CA THR A 105 -12.10 -35.13 -15.44
C THR A 105 -12.57 -35.30 -16.89
N LEU A 106 -11.68 -35.01 -17.85
CA LEU A 106 -11.98 -35.20 -19.27
C LEU A 106 -12.31 -36.68 -19.54
N GLY A 107 -13.39 -36.92 -20.27
CA GLY A 107 -13.95 -38.26 -20.51
C GLY A 107 -14.88 -38.79 -19.41
N SER A 108 -15.05 -38.09 -18.28
CA SER A 108 -16.03 -38.49 -17.25
C SER A 108 -17.46 -38.45 -17.76
N SER A 109 -18.30 -39.37 -17.27
CA SER A 109 -19.71 -39.49 -17.67
C SER A 109 -20.59 -38.46 -16.95
N VAL A 110 -21.38 -37.74 -17.74
CA VAL A 110 -22.31 -36.68 -17.27
C VAL A 110 -23.72 -37.25 -17.12
N VAL A 111 -24.24 -37.89 -18.18
CA VAL A 111 -25.56 -38.53 -18.21
C VAL A 111 -25.65 -39.51 -19.36
N GLU A 112 -26.43 -40.57 -19.19
CA GLU A 112 -26.81 -41.50 -20.26
C GLU A 112 -28.22 -41.12 -20.76
N VAL A 113 -28.34 -40.74 -22.03
CA VAL A 113 -29.65 -40.62 -22.68
C VAL A 113 -30.03 -41.94 -23.34
N ASN A 114 -31.31 -42.28 -23.35
CA ASN A 114 -31.81 -43.46 -24.04
C ASN A 114 -33.19 -43.17 -24.65
N ALA A 115 -33.28 -43.31 -25.96
CA ALA A 115 -34.52 -43.33 -26.73
C ALA A 115 -34.77 -44.73 -27.32
N GLN A 116 -36.03 -45.04 -27.57
CA GLN A 116 -36.47 -46.31 -28.16
C GLN A 116 -37.36 -46.02 -29.36
N ASP A 117 -37.21 -46.81 -30.42
CA ASP A 117 -38.13 -46.85 -31.55
C ASP A 117 -38.99 -48.12 -31.49
N ALA A 118 -40.08 -48.15 -32.28
CA ALA A 118 -40.99 -49.28 -32.42
C ALA A 118 -40.80 -50.04 -33.75
N ASP A 119 -40.10 -49.47 -34.74
CA ASP A 119 -39.89 -50.07 -36.06
C ASP A 119 -38.77 -51.13 -36.04
N VAL A 120 -38.62 -51.89 -37.14
CA VAL A 120 -37.84 -53.15 -37.15
C VAL A 120 -36.55 -53.05 -37.94
N GLY A 121 -35.46 -53.56 -37.36
CA GLY A 121 -34.15 -53.57 -38.00
C GLY A 121 -33.52 -52.18 -38.01
N SER A 122 -33.03 -51.73 -39.18
CA SER A 122 -32.41 -50.39 -39.31
C SER A 122 -33.39 -49.23 -39.12
N ASN A 123 -34.69 -49.44 -39.38
CA ASN A 123 -35.74 -48.47 -39.07
C ASN A 123 -35.80 -48.22 -37.55
N GLY A 124 -35.61 -49.26 -36.72
CA GLY A 124 -35.57 -49.14 -35.28
C GLY A 124 -34.20 -48.79 -34.67
N GLU A 125 -33.15 -48.60 -35.48
CA GLU A 125 -31.77 -48.45 -34.98
C GLU A 125 -31.47 -47.00 -34.58
N VAL A 126 -31.75 -46.68 -33.31
CA VAL A 126 -31.53 -45.34 -32.74
C VAL A 126 -30.04 -45.00 -32.63
N ARG A 127 -29.68 -43.82 -33.12
CA ARG A 127 -28.37 -43.16 -32.99
C ARG A 127 -28.51 -41.77 -32.36
N TYR A 128 -27.47 -41.30 -31.66
CA TYR A 128 -27.50 -40.04 -30.92
C TYR A 128 -26.46 -39.03 -31.42
N ARG A 129 -26.82 -37.74 -31.47
CA ARG A 129 -25.90 -36.62 -31.75
C ARG A 129 -26.31 -35.34 -31.04
N PHE A 130 -25.39 -34.40 -30.84
CA PHE A 130 -25.76 -33.05 -30.42
C PHE A 130 -26.25 -32.21 -31.59
N LYS A 131 -27.39 -31.54 -31.41
CA LYS A 131 -27.91 -30.56 -32.36
C LYS A 131 -27.12 -29.26 -32.23
N LYS A 132 -26.60 -28.74 -33.34
CA LYS A 132 -25.66 -27.60 -33.36
C LYS A 132 -26.38 -26.27 -33.06
N LEU A 133 -26.60 -25.99 -31.79
CA LEU A 133 -27.16 -24.73 -31.31
C LEU A 133 -26.14 -23.57 -31.42
N ALA A 134 -26.66 -22.35 -31.61
CA ALA A 134 -25.87 -21.13 -31.78
C ALA A 134 -25.07 -20.72 -30.52
N ASN A 135 -25.49 -21.20 -29.34
CA ASN A 135 -24.77 -20.98 -28.07
C ASN A 135 -23.39 -21.68 -28.04
N ASN A 136 -23.12 -22.65 -28.93
CA ASN A 136 -21.92 -23.49 -28.94
C ASN A 136 -21.67 -24.32 -27.66
N HIS A 137 -22.56 -24.31 -26.67
CA HIS A 137 -22.40 -25.00 -25.38
C HIS A 137 -22.16 -26.51 -25.52
N TRP A 138 -22.72 -27.12 -26.58
CA TRP A 138 -22.52 -28.52 -26.94
C TRP A 138 -21.05 -28.92 -27.22
N LYS A 139 -20.13 -27.97 -27.42
CA LYS A 139 -18.71 -28.25 -27.71
C LYS A 139 -17.94 -28.79 -26.50
N ALA A 140 -18.29 -28.36 -25.29
CA ALA A 140 -17.62 -28.77 -24.05
C ALA A 140 -17.89 -30.24 -23.68
N PHE A 141 -18.82 -30.88 -24.38
CA PHE A 141 -19.24 -32.25 -24.18
C PHE A 141 -19.09 -33.06 -25.48
N THR A 142 -19.13 -34.38 -25.37
CA THR A 142 -19.32 -35.28 -26.51
C THR A 142 -20.37 -36.32 -26.15
N ILE A 143 -21.04 -36.90 -27.15
CA ILE A 143 -22.04 -37.95 -26.96
C ILE A 143 -21.62 -39.18 -27.78
N HIS A 144 -21.67 -40.35 -27.16
CA HIS A 144 -21.37 -41.60 -27.84
C HIS A 144 -22.58 -42.05 -28.68
N GLU A 145 -22.37 -42.19 -29.99
CA GLU A 145 -23.44 -42.33 -30.99
C GLU A 145 -24.40 -43.51 -30.75
N ILE A 146 -23.90 -44.63 -30.22
CA ILE A 146 -24.70 -45.85 -29.95
C ILE A 146 -25.25 -45.89 -28.51
N SER A 147 -24.40 -45.71 -27.48
CA SER A 147 -24.80 -45.88 -26.08
C SER A 147 -25.47 -44.65 -25.44
N GLY A 148 -25.54 -43.50 -26.13
CA GLY A 148 -26.17 -42.29 -25.60
C GLY A 148 -25.46 -41.66 -24.39
N ILE A 149 -24.26 -42.14 -24.03
CA ILE A 149 -23.47 -41.59 -22.92
C ILE A 149 -22.89 -40.25 -23.35
N ILE A 150 -23.23 -39.20 -22.60
CA ILE A 150 -22.62 -37.87 -22.69
C ILE A 150 -21.41 -37.82 -21.74
N THR A 151 -20.26 -37.39 -22.24
CA THR A 151 -19.03 -37.20 -21.45
C THR A 151 -18.46 -35.79 -21.58
N VAL A 152 -17.68 -35.37 -20.57
CA VAL A 152 -16.93 -34.11 -20.58
C VAL A 152 -15.82 -34.16 -21.63
N LYS A 153 -15.70 -33.14 -22.47
CA LYS A 153 -14.71 -33.05 -23.56
C LYS A 153 -13.73 -31.88 -23.39
N GLU A 154 -14.15 -30.79 -22.77
CA GLU A 154 -13.34 -29.60 -22.49
C GLU A 154 -13.46 -29.27 -20.98
N SER A 155 -12.46 -28.60 -20.40
CA SER A 155 -12.42 -28.31 -18.96
C SER A 155 -13.57 -27.39 -18.54
N LEU A 156 -14.26 -27.71 -17.44
CA LEU A 156 -15.50 -27.04 -17.01
C LEU A 156 -15.32 -25.94 -15.95
N ASP A 157 -14.08 -25.53 -15.69
CA ASP A 157 -13.63 -24.30 -15.02
C ASP A 157 -14.67 -23.16 -15.05
N ARG A 158 -15.26 -22.85 -13.90
CA ARG A 158 -16.44 -22.00 -13.76
C ARG A 158 -16.07 -20.53 -13.78
N GLU A 159 -14.95 -20.16 -13.16
CA GLU A 159 -14.47 -18.77 -12.99
C GLU A 159 -14.06 -18.15 -14.33
N ARG A 160 -13.63 -18.96 -15.31
CA ARG A 160 -13.41 -18.51 -16.69
C ARG A 160 -14.69 -18.51 -17.54
N GLN A 161 -15.79 -19.10 -17.08
CA GLN A 161 -17.05 -19.20 -17.81
C GLN A 161 -18.06 -18.12 -17.43
N LYS A 162 -18.73 -17.56 -18.44
CA LYS A 162 -19.76 -16.52 -18.27
C LYS A 162 -21.18 -17.07 -18.04
N VAL A 163 -21.35 -18.39 -18.12
CA VAL A 163 -22.66 -19.07 -18.08
C VAL A 163 -22.50 -20.43 -17.41
N TYR A 164 -23.09 -20.59 -16.23
CA TYR A 164 -23.05 -21.85 -15.47
C TYR A 164 -24.17 -22.82 -15.87
N GLU A 165 -25.20 -22.33 -16.56
CA GLU A 165 -26.31 -23.13 -17.14
C GLU A 165 -26.07 -23.44 -18.62
N VAL A 166 -25.46 -24.60 -18.87
CA VAL A 166 -25.14 -25.10 -20.20
C VAL A 166 -26.35 -25.84 -20.79
N TRP A 167 -27.20 -25.12 -21.53
CA TRP A 167 -28.26 -25.74 -22.34
C TRP A 167 -27.69 -26.49 -23.57
N VAL A 168 -27.96 -27.80 -23.65
CA VAL A 168 -27.63 -28.65 -24.79
C VAL A 168 -28.87 -29.36 -25.31
N ARG A 169 -28.90 -29.62 -26.62
CA ARG A 169 -29.97 -30.36 -27.28
C ARG A 169 -29.41 -31.62 -27.92
N VAL A 170 -29.93 -32.77 -27.51
CA VAL A 170 -29.62 -34.07 -28.10
C VAL A 170 -30.68 -34.41 -29.13
N GLU A 171 -30.24 -34.92 -30.26
CA GLU A 171 -31.09 -35.46 -31.32
C GLU A 171 -30.91 -36.98 -31.33
N ALA A 172 -31.98 -37.72 -31.07
CA ALA A 172 -32.07 -39.14 -31.37
C ALA A 172 -32.66 -39.30 -32.76
N TYR A 173 -32.02 -40.08 -33.63
CA TYR A 173 -32.42 -40.30 -35.02
C TYR A 173 -32.27 -41.77 -35.38
N ASP A 174 -33.14 -42.28 -36.24
CA ASP A 174 -33.06 -43.65 -36.76
C ASP A 174 -32.16 -43.75 -38.01
N LEU A 175 -32.01 -44.97 -38.53
CA LEU A 175 -31.33 -45.28 -39.81
C LEU A 175 -32.31 -45.80 -40.88
N GLY A 176 -33.58 -45.40 -40.78
CA GLY A 176 -34.69 -45.92 -41.57
C GLY A 176 -34.85 -45.33 -42.97
N GLN A 177 -35.66 -46.02 -43.79
CA GLN A 177 -35.93 -45.66 -45.18
C GLN A 177 -37.44 -45.54 -45.44
N PRO A 178 -37.89 -44.62 -46.32
CA PRO A 178 -37.10 -43.78 -47.24
C PRO A 178 -36.49 -42.51 -46.62
N THR A 179 -36.88 -42.16 -45.40
CA THR A 179 -36.40 -40.96 -44.69
C THR A 179 -36.24 -41.27 -43.20
N SER A 180 -35.08 -40.92 -42.64
CA SER A 180 -34.86 -41.03 -41.21
C SER A 180 -35.71 -40.04 -40.42
N LEU A 181 -36.33 -40.50 -39.34
CA LEU A 181 -37.07 -39.70 -38.39
C LEU A 181 -36.22 -39.43 -37.14
N SER A 182 -36.62 -38.44 -36.33
CA SER A 182 -35.79 -37.96 -35.21
C SER A 182 -36.59 -37.15 -34.18
N THR A 183 -36.15 -37.15 -32.93
CA THR A 183 -36.69 -36.28 -31.86
C THR A 183 -35.60 -35.52 -31.11
N ASP A 184 -35.98 -34.39 -30.50
CA ASP A 184 -35.09 -33.48 -29.76
C ASP A 184 -35.32 -33.54 -28.24
N LEU A 185 -34.29 -33.89 -27.48
CA LEU A 185 -34.24 -33.80 -26.02
C LEU A 185 -33.41 -32.58 -25.59
N ASP A 186 -34.06 -31.62 -24.94
CA ASP A 186 -33.41 -30.48 -24.30
C ASP A 186 -32.95 -30.84 -22.88
N LEU A 187 -31.70 -30.52 -22.54
CA LEU A 187 -31.07 -30.74 -21.24
C LEU A 187 -30.39 -29.46 -20.73
N THR A 188 -30.41 -29.26 -19.42
CA THR A 188 -29.63 -28.20 -18.75
C THR A 188 -28.51 -28.86 -17.96
N ILE A 189 -27.25 -28.51 -18.24
CA ILE A 189 -26.11 -28.92 -17.43
C ILE A 189 -25.73 -27.73 -16.54
N TYR A 190 -25.92 -27.87 -15.23
CA TYR A 190 -25.52 -26.88 -14.24
C TYR A 190 -24.11 -27.22 -13.74
N ILE A 191 -23.16 -26.31 -13.96
CA ILE A 191 -21.79 -26.41 -13.43
C ILE A 191 -21.82 -26.03 -11.95
N VAL A 192 -21.40 -26.95 -11.09
CA VAL A 192 -21.36 -26.79 -9.63
C VAL A 192 -19.96 -26.40 -9.22
N ASN A 193 -19.90 -25.32 -8.42
CA ASN A 193 -18.65 -24.80 -7.87
C ASN A 193 -17.86 -25.84 -7.08
N VAL A 194 -16.55 -25.74 -7.15
CA VAL A 194 -15.59 -26.38 -6.24
C VAL A 194 -14.78 -25.29 -5.53
N ASP A 195 -14.49 -25.51 -4.24
CA ASP A 195 -13.51 -24.75 -3.45
C ASP A 195 -12.11 -25.03 -4.04
N ASP A 196 -11.63 -24.19 -4.96
CA ASP A 196 -10.40 -24.40 -5.74
C ASP A 196 -9.55 -23.11 -5.93
N ASN A 197 -10.12 -21.93 -5.65
CA ASN A 197 -9.39 -20.67 -5.51
C ASN A 197 -9.24 -20.28 -4.03
N ALA A 198 -8.13 -19.63 -3.69
CA ALA A 198 -7.88 -19.13 -2.33
C ALA A 198 -8.33 -17.66 -2.17
N PRO A 199 -8.53 -17.15 -0.94
CA PRO A 199 -9.02 -15.78 -0.73
C PRO A 199 -7.85 -14.80 -0.92
N GLU A 200 -7.97 -13.92 -1.92
CA GLU A 200 -6.90 -13.00 -2.31
C GLU A 200 -7.09 -11.63 -1.66
N PHE A 201 -6.03 -11.05 -1.12
CA PHE A 201 -6.01 -9.65 -0.73
C PHE A 201 -6.02 -8.74 -1.97
N THR A 202 -6.51 -7.52 -1.79
CA THR A 202 -6.63 -6.52 -2.87
C THR A 202 -5.49 -5.49 -2.89
N GLU A 203 -4.66 -5.49 -1.83
CA GLU A 203 -3.50 -4.64 -1.62
C GLU A 203 -2.42 -5.50 -0.93
N ASP A 204 -1.16 -5.41 -1.36
CA ASP A 204 -0.06 -6.24 -0.83
C ASP A 204 0.46 -5.75 0.54
N ASP A 205 0.38 -4.43 0.78
CA ASP A 205 0.85 -3.72 1.97
C ASP A 205 -0.32 -3.02 2.68
N TYR A 206 -0.40 -3.10 4.02
CA TYR A 206 -1.39 -2.37 4.82
C TYR A 206 -0.77 -1.77 6.08
N GLU A 207 -0.98 -0.47 6.32
CA GLU A 207 -0.44 0.25 7.47
C GLU A 207 -1.47 0.33 8.62
N VAL A 208 -1.03 0.01 9.83
CA VAL A 208 -1.78 0.25 11.07
C VAL A 208 -0.89 0.94 12.09
N ILE A 209 -1.46 1.87 12.87
CA ILE A 209 -0.71 2.72 13.79
C ILE A 209 -1.29 2.56 15.19
N PHE A 210 -0.60 1.81 16.06
CA PHE A 210 -0.98 1.68 17.47
C PHE A 210 -0.44 2.85 18.30
N THR A 211 -1.16 3.21 19.33
CA THR A 211 -0.74 4.16 20.36
C THR A 211 0.03 3.42 21.46
N GLU A 212 1.20 3.93 21.83
CA GLU A 212 1.99 3.36 22.95
C GLU A 212 1.38 3.61 24.33
N ASN A 213 1.96 3.00 25.37
CA ASN A 213 1.51 3.11 26.76
C ASN A 213 0.04 2.71 27.03
N LEU A 214 -0.71 2.23 26.03
CA LEU A 214 -2.08 1.72 26.18
C LEU A 214 -2.11 0.30 26.77
N GLU A 215 -3.14 0.03 27.57
CA GLU A 215 -3.42 -1.33 28.06
C GLU A 215 -3.74 -2.28 26.88
N PRO A 216 -3.19 -3.51 26.86
CA PRO A 216 -3.41 -4.49 25.81
C PRO A 216 -4.88 -4.72 25.45
N GLY A 217 -5.17 -4.78 24.16
CA GLY A 217 -6.52 -5.02 23.62
C GLY A 217 -7.52 -3.86 23.77
N LYS A 218 -7.14 -2.68 24.30
CA LYS A 218 -8.00 -1.47 24.25
C LYS A 218 -8.07 -0.84 22.85
N GLU A 219 -7.01 -0.98 22.07
CA GLU A 219 -6.93 -0.52 20.69
C GLU A 219 -6.84 -1.75 19.77
N SER A 220 -7.58 -1.72 18.67
CA SER A 220 -7.58 -2.79 17.67
C SER A 220 -7.95 -2.24 16.30
N PHE A 221 -7.33 -2.79 15.26
CA PHE A 221 -7.54 -2.40 13.87
C PHE A 221 -8.09 -3.57 13.09
N LYS A 222 -9.15 -3.35 12.31
CA LYS A 222 -9.60 -4.37 11.36
C LYS A 222 -8.69 -4.33 10.12
N LEU A 223 -8.22 -5.49 9.69
CA LEU A 223 -7.51 -5.64 8.42
C LEU A 223 -8.49 -5.57 7.22
N ILE A 224 -7.95 -5.35 6.03
CA ILE A 224 -8.72 -5.34 4.78
C ILE A 224 -9.41 -6.68 4.51
N ALA A 225 -10.47 -6.66 3.70
CA ALA A 225 -11.18 -7.86 3.27
C ALA A 225 -10.49 -8.50 2.05
N THR A 226 -10.45 -9.82 2.01
CA THR A 226 -10.11 -10.58 0.81
C THR A 226 -11.28 -10.64 -0.18
N VAL A 227 -10.95 -10.98 -1.43
CA VAL A 227 -11.87 -11.38 -2.49
C VAL A 227 -11.57 -12.83 -2.85
N ASP A 228 -12.59 -13.66 -2.72
CA ASP A 228 -12.62 -15.03 -3.23
C ASP A 228 -13.29 -15.04 -4.62
N LYS A 229 -12.86 -15.95 -5.50
CA LYS A 229 -13.37 -16.11 -6.87
C LYS A 229 -14.48 -17.15 -6.94
N ASP A 230 -14.53 -18.06 -5.97
CA ASP A 230 -15.50 -19.15 -5.87
C ASP A 230 -16.87 -18.64 -5.33
N ASP A 231 -16.85 -17.45 -4.73
CA ASP A 231 -17.95 -16.72 -4.08
C ASP A 231 -19.07 -16.24 -5.04
N ASP A 232 -20.00 -17.14 -5.39
CA ASP A 232 -21.25 -16.80 -6.06
C ASP A 232 -22.48 -16.76 -5.12
N THR A 233 -23.44 -15.89 -5.49
CA THR A 233 -24.48 -15.33 -4.60
C THR A 233 -25.51 -16.30 -3.99
N GLY A 234 -25.44 -17.60 -4.28
CA GLY A 234 -26.36 -18.61 -3.76
C GLY A 234 -25.93 -19.28 -2.44
N SER A 235 -24.62 -19.31 -2.15
CA SER A 235 -24.06 -20.08 -1.03
C SER A 235 -23.91 -19.24 0.24
N ARG A 236 -23.98 -19.92 1.41
CA ARG A 236 -23.70 -19.28 2.71
C ARG A 236 -22.19 -19.20 2.91
N LYS A 237 -21.59 -18.14 2.33
CA LYS A 237 -20.15 -17.87 2.27
C LYS A 237 -19.38 -18.37 3.50
N PRO A 238 -18.28 -19.13 3.31
CA PRO A 238 -17.23 -19.22 4.32
C PRO A 238 -16.81 -17.81 4.77
N ILE A 239 -16.36 -17.68 6.02
CA ILE A 239 -15.66 -16.48 6.46
C ILE A 239 -14.17 -16.87 6.47
N PRO A 240 -13.34 -16.31 5.57
CA PRO A 240 -11.94 -16.71 5.48
C PRO A 240 -11.20 -16.38 6.78
N CYS A 241 -10.35 -17.28 7.23
CA CYS A 241 -9.58 -17.14 8.45
C CYS A 241 -8.23 -16.49 8.20
N TYR A 242 -7.90 -15.45 8.97
CA TYR A 242 -6.62 -14.77 8.85
C TYR A 242 -5.65 -15.20 9.95
N PHE A 243 -4.44 -15.60 9.57
CA PHE A 243 -3.38 -16.05 10.48
C PHE A 243 -2.15 -15.16 10.38
N ILE A 244 -1.56 -14.77 11.52
CA ILE A 244 -0.22 -14.19 11.50
C ILE A 244 0.79 -15.32 11.31
N VAL A 245 1.45 -15.34 10.16
CA VAL A 245 2.40 -16.40 9.75
C VAL A 245 3.86 -15.95 9.86
N GLY A 246 4.14 -14.64 9.93
CA GLY A 246 5.50 -14.10 10.04
C GLY A 246 5.63 -12.81 10.84
N GLY A 247 6.87 -12.45 11.20
CA GLY A 247 7.23 -11.20 11.88
C GLY A 247 6.97 -11.13 13.39
N ASN A 248 5.96 -11.87 13.89
CA ASN A 248 5.49 -11.79 15.28
C ASN A 248 6.26 -12.67 16.28
N ASN A 249 7.59 -12.71 16.20
CA ASN A 249 8.44 -13.67 16.94
C ASN A 249 8.34 -13.55 18.48
N LEU A 250 7.90 -12.40 18.99
CA LEU A 250 7.69 -12.14 20.43
C LEU A 250 6.21 -12.21 20.85
N ALA A 251 5.29 -12.56 19.93
CA ALA A 251 3.84 -12.64 20.16
C ALA A 251 3.18 -11.35 20.70
N ARG A 252 3.79 -10.17 20.48
CA ARG A 252 3.30 -8.84 20.88
C ARG A 252 2.00 -8.41 20.22
N PHE A 253 1.63 -9.06 19.12
CA PHE A 253 0.37 -8.84 18.43
C PHE A 253 -0.44 -10.13 18.38
N LYS A 254 -1.76 -9.99 18.34
CA LYS A 254 -2.68 -11.10 18.06
C LYS A 254 -3.76 -10.64 17.10
N LEU A 255 -4.08 -11.52 16.15
CA LEU A 255 -5.16 -11.37 15.20
C LEU A 255 -6.29 -12.32 15.61
N ASP A 256 -7.52 -11.81 15.70
CA ASP A 256 -8.70 -12.65 15.79
C ASP A 256 -9.08 -13.15 14.38
N ILE A 257 -9.11 -14.47 14.22
CA ILE A 257 -9.14 -15.12 12.90
C ILE A 257 -10.46 -14.91 12.14
N PHE A 258 -11.57 -14.63 12.84
CA PHE A 258 -12.91 -14.52 12.24
C PHE A 258 -13.42 -13.07 12.14
N THR A 259 -12.99 -12.18 13.04
CA THR A 259 -13.34 -10.75 13.00
C THR A 259 -12.30 -9.90 12.28
N HIS A 260 -11.12 -10.47 12.00
CA HIS A 260 -9.97 -9.84 11.36
C HIS A 260 -9.43 -8.63 12.14
N GLN A 261 -9.62 -8.62 13.46
CA GLN A 261 -9.13 -7.57 14.36
C GLN A 261 -7.73 -7.90 14.88
N LEU A 262 -6.75 -7.09 14.49
CA LEU A 262 -5.39 -7.09 15.01
C LEU A 262 -5.33 -6.21 16.27
N TYR A 263 -4.72 -6.71 17.34
CA TYR A 263 -4.56 -5.99 18.61
C TYR A 263 -3.24 -6.32 19.32
N ALA A 264 -2.73 -5.40 20.13
CA ALA A 264 -1.53 -5.60 20.95
C ALA A 264 -1.83 -6.49 22.18
N THR A 265 -0.91 -7.40 22.51
CA THR A 265 -0.98 -8.33 23.65
C THR A 265 -0.14 -7.86 24.85
N GLU A 266 0.88 -7.04 24.59
CA GLU A 266 1.73 -6.37 25.56
C GLU A 266 1.58 -4.84 25.40
N VAL A 267 2.01 -4.07 26.39
CA VAL A 267 2.11 -2.60 26.23
C VAL A 267 3.22 -2.32 25.22
N LEU A 268 2.96 -1.44 24.25
CA LEU A 268 3.95 -1.01 23.28
C LEU A 268 4.71 0.22 23.81
N ASP A 269 5.97 0.31 23.39
CA ASP A 269 7.00 1.28 23.76
C ASP A 269 7.78 1.57 22.45
N ARG A 270 7.75 2.83 22.00
CA ARG A 270 8.30 3.26 20.72
C ARG A 270 9.82 3.47 20.80
N GLU A 271 10.37 3.82 21.95
CA GLU A 271 11.82 3.98 22.20
C GLU A 271 12.53 2.64 22.16
N GLU A 272 11.89 1.58 22.64
CA GLU A 272 12.33 0.20 22.43
C GLU A 272 12.16 -0.19 20.95
N LYS A 273 10.97 0.03 20.36
CA LYS A 273 10.72 -0.31 18.95
C LYS A 273 9.52 0.38 18.29
N GLN A 274 9.80 1.46 17.55
CA GLN A 274 8.81 2.21 16.74
C GLN A 274 8.04 1.40 15.67
N ASN A 275 8.64 0.39 15.02
CA ASN A 275 8.07 -0.25 13.82
C ASN A 275 8.16 -1.78 13.87
N TYR A 276 7.10 -2.46 13.46
CA TYR A 276 7.06 -3.91 13.21
C TYR A 276 6.50 -4.18 11.81
N SER A 277 6.84 -5.34 11.25
CA SER A 277 6.24 -5.83 10.01
C SER A 277 5.77 -7.26 10.24
N LEU A 278 4.49 -7.52 9.99
CA LEU A 278 3.85 -8.80 10.20
C LEU A 278 3.43 -9.37 8.84
N ILE A 279 3.59 -10.67 8.65
CA ILE A 279 3.02 -11.36 7.49
C ILE A 279 1.72 -12.02 7.96
N VAL A 280 0.61 -11.64 7.33
CA VAL A 280 -0.72 -12.25 7.54
C VAL A 280 -1.05 -13.10 6.31
N GLN A 281 -1.67 -14.26 6.50
CA GLN A 281 -2.19 -15.11 5.42
C GLN A 281 -3.69 -15.34 5.60
N ALA A 282 -4.45 -15.27 4.52
CA ALA A 282 -5.84 -15.70 4.45
C ALA A 282 -5.95 -17.18 4.05
N SER A 283 -6.92 -17.90 4.62
CA SER A 283 -7.14 -19.33 4.38
C SER A 283 -8.57 -19.73 4.75
N ASP A 284 -9.23 -20.55 3.93
CA ASP A 284 -10.54 -21.13 4.25
C ASP A 284 -10.44 -22.33 5.20
N ASP A 285 -9.27 -22.97 5.25
CA ASP A 285 -8.93 -23.88 6.35
C ASP A 285 -8.67 -23.07 7.62
N CYS A 286 -9.74 -22.87 8.39
CA CYS A 286 -9.74 -22.31 9.72
C CYS A 286 -9.26 -23.28 10.83
N PHE A 287 -9.00 -24.56 10.51
CA PHE A 287 -8.69 -25.60 11.48
C PHE A 287 -7.19 -25.92 11.57
N HIS A 288 -6.45 -25.75 10.47
CA HIS A 288 -5.00 -25.92 10.42
C HIS A 288 -4.30 -24.56 10.27
N GLN A 289 -3.48 -24.19 11.24
CA GLN A 289 -2.65 -22.98 11.14
C GLN A 289 -1.59 -23.17 10.02
N PRO A 290 -1.42 -22.20 9.10
CA PRO A 290 -0.38 -22.28 8.08
C PRO A 290 1.04 -22.35 8.65
N SER A 291 1.99 -22.81 7.83
CA SER A 291 3.40 -22.91 8.24
C SER A 291 4.03 -21.53 8.43
N PRO A 292 4.83 -21.30 9.49
CA PRO A 292 5.46 -19.99 9.71
C PRO A 292 6.40 -19.60 8.57
N MET A 293 6.31 -18.34 8.13
CA MET A 293 7.11 -17.76 7.06
C MET A 293 8.04 -16.65 7.57
N SER A 294 9.25 -16.62 7.03
CA SER A 294 10.32 -15.68 7.40
C SER A 294 10.45 -14.49 6.45
N HIS A 295 9.87 -14.58 5.26
CA HIS A 295 9.92 -13.57 4.20
C HIS A 295 8.55 -13.49 3.51
N PHE A 296 8.19 -12.29 3.05
CA PHE A 296 6.99 -12.05 2.26
C PHE A 296 7.27 -12.32 0.77
N ASP A 297 6.30 -12.86 0.04
CA ASP A 297 6.38 -13.09 -1.40
C ASP A 297 5.24 -12.35 -2.11
N PRO A 298 5.50 -11.20 -2.78
CA PRO A 298 4.48 -10.35 -3.42
C PRO A 298 3.94 -10.95 -4.74
N ARG A 299 3.84 -12.26 -4.79
CA ARG A 299 3.25 -13.07 -5.87
C ARG A 299 2.22 -14.07 -5.33
N ASP A 300 2.11 -14.19 -4.01
CA ASP A 300 1.11 -14.97 -3.31
C ASP A 300 0.07 -14.01 -2.74
N ASN A 301 -0.99 -13.77 -3.53
CA ASN A 301 -2.08 -12.87 -3.16
C ASN A 301 -2.84 -13.32 -1.89
N SER A 302 -2.61 -14.53 -1.35
CA SER A 302 -3.15 -14.93 -0.04
C SER A 302 -2.44 -14.25 1.13
N LEU A 303 -1.33 -13.54 0.88
CA LEU A 303 -0.52 -12.85 1.89
C LEU A 303 -0.78 -11.34 1.93
N LEU A 304 -0.68 -10.78 3.12
CA LEU A 304 -0.72 -9.34 3.39
C LEU A 304 0.45 -8.94 4.28
N GLN A 305 1.24 -7.97 3.82
CA GLN A 305 2.32 -7.36 4.59
C GLN A 305 1.73 -6.23 5.46
N VAL A 306 1.51 -6.51 6.74
CA VAL A 306 0.98 -5.51 7.68
C VAL A 306 2.14 -4.76 8.35
N HIS A 307 2.31 -3.49 8.01
CA HIS A 307 3.25 -2.60 8.68
C HIS A 307 2.59 -1.98 9.90
N VAL A 308 3.21 -2.16 11.05
CA VAL A 308 2.71 -1.70 12.34
C VAL A 308 3.63 -0.60 12.85
N GLY A 309 3.17 0.65 12.75
CA GLY A 309 3.80 1.79 13.39
C GLY A 309 3.33 1.95 14.84
N VAL A 310 4.20 2.49 15.69
CA VAL A 310 3.86 2.93 17.04
C VAL A 310 3.86 4.46 17.09
N ARG A 311 2.76 5.03 17.58
CA ARG A 311 2.51 6.47 17.65
C ARG A 311 2.99 7.06 18.97
N ASP A 312 4.00 7.90 18.80
CA ASP A 312 4.54 8.88 19.73
C ASP A 312 3.49 9.45 20.71
N ILE A 313 3.76 9.24 22.00
CA ILE A 313 3.25 10.01 23.14
C ILE A 313 4.41 10.77 23.76
N ASN A 314 4.13 11.91 24.39
CA ASN A 314 5.10 12.61 25.22
C ASN A 314 5.14 11.97 26.62
N ASP A 315 6.14 11.12 26.88
CA ASP A 315 6.39 10.54 28.21
C ASP A 315 7.88 10.50 28.63
N ASN A 316 8.83 10.79 27.74
CA ASN A 316 10.24 10.95 28.11
C ASN A 316 10.57 12.41 28.45
N PRO A 317 11.22 12.70 29.59
CA PRO A 317 11.72 14.04 29.87
C PRO A 317 13.03 14.36 29.12
N PRO A 318 13.22 15.58 28.61
CA PRO A 318 14.40 15.98 27.86
C PRO A 318 15.64 16.00 28.75
N ARG A 319 16.63 15.14 28.49
CA ARG A 319 17.74 14.87 29.41
C ARG A 319 19.05 15.58 29.03
N PHE A 320 19.67 16.33 29.94
CA PHE A 320 20.94 17.00 29.67
C PHE A 320 22.11 16.05 29.41
N ILE A 321 22.99 16.38 28.45
CA ILE A 321 24.19 15.57 28.13
C ILE A 321 25.24 15.56 29.25
N LYS A 322 25.22 16.58 30.13
CA LYS A 322 26.09 16.73 31.30
C LYS A 322 25.26 17.29 32.46
N ARG A 323 25.48 16.77 33.67
CA ARG A 323 24.83 17.25 34.91
C ARG A 323 25.41 18.56 35.46
N ILE A 324 26.62 18.89 35.03
CA ILE A 324 27.31 20.16 35.30
C ILE A 324 27.99 20.60 34.01
N PHE A 325 27.79 21.86 33.62
CA PHE A 325 28.56 22.54 32.58
C PHE A 325 29.48 23.59 33.23
N THR A 326 30.67 23.75 32.67
CA THR A 326 31.72 24.65 33.17
C THR A 326 32.38 25.37 31.99
N GLY A 327 32.76 26.63 32.18
CA GLY A 327 33.44 27.41 31.14
C GLY A 327 34.06 28.70 31.68
N GLY A 328 35.09 29.21 30.99
CA GLY A 328 35.78 30.44 31.34
C GLY A 328 35.42 31.61 30.42
N ILE A 329 35.51 32.82 30.95
CA ILE A 329 35.30 34.09 30.24
C ILE A 329 36.39 35.07 30.64
N THR A 330 37.05 35.72 29.68
CA THR A 330 38.10 36.71 29.92
C THR A 330 37.58 38.14 29.76
N SER A 331 38.34 39.12 30.26
CA SER A 331 38.14 40.56 29.99
C SER A 331 38.45 41.00 28.55
N GLU A 332 38.53 40.06 27.62
CA GLU A 332 38.72 40.26 26.17
C GLU A 332 37.47 39.85 25.37
N THR A 333 36.40 39.42 26.05
CA THR A 333 35.15 38.93 25.43
C THR A 333 34.10 40.03 25.38
N ASP A 334 33.54 40.27 24.18
CA ASP A 334 32.54 41.32 23.97
C ASP A 334 31.13 40.91 24.43
N PHE A 335 30.29 41.89 24.79
CA PHE A 335 28.84 41.70 24.95
C PHE A 335 28.22 40.93 23.77
N GLY A 336 27.31 40.00 24.07
CA GLY A 336 26.62 39.17 23.08
C GLY A 336 27.40 37.92 22.63
N THR A 337 28.67 37.76 23.04
CA THR A 337 29.47 36.58 22.69
C THR A 337 28.81 35.28 23.17
N ALA A 338 28.60 34.36 22.24
CA ALA A 338 28.15 32.99 22.49
C ALA A 338 29.35 32.09 22.75
N PHE A 339 29.49 31.58 23.98
CA PHE A 339 30.70 30.89 24.44
C PHE A 339 30.44 29.48 25.02
N MET A 340 29.17 29.13 25.32
CA MET A 340 28.78 27.82 25.85
C MET A 340 27.47 27.34 25.21
N ILE A 341 27.31 26.02 25.07
CA ILE A 341 26.05 25.39 24.62
C ILE A 341 25.65 24.31 25.63
N VAL A 342 24.47 24.46 26.24
CA VAL A 342 23.91 23.48 27.19
C VAL A 342 22.86 22.64 26.48
N LYS A 343 23.27 21.46 25.98
CA LYS A 343 22.40 20.57 25.21
C LYS A 343 21.69 19.54 26.09
N ALA A 344 20.39 19.40 25.89
CA ALA A 344 19.61 18.22 26.27
C ALA A 344 19.22 17.42 25.03
N ILE A 345 18.85 16.16 25.28
CA ILE A 345 18.38 15.19 24.29
C ILE A 345 17.10 14.60 24.85
N ASP A 346 16.00 14.86 24.17
CA ASP A 346 14.76 14.13 24.33
C ASP A 346 14.81 12.82 23.52
N LEU A 347 13.97 11.85 23.87
CA LEU A 347 13.86 10.58 23.15
C LEU A 347 12.65 10.54 22.20
N ASP A 348 11.61 11.35 22.43
CA ASP A 348 10.34 11.34 21.69
C ASP A 348 10.49 11.85 20.23
N MET A 349 9.41 12.10 19.48
CA MET A 349 9.49 12.54 18.07
C MET A 349 8.74 13.84 17.76
N GLY A 350 9.28 14.56 16.77
CA GLY A 350 8.55 15.57 16.01
C GLY A 350 8.30 16.85 16.81
N LYS A 351 7.22 16.86 17.60
CA LYS A 351 6.87 17.98 18.49
C LYS A 351 7.21 17.70 19.94
N ASN A 352 6.99 16.48 20.40
CA ASN A 352 7.15 16.10 21.81
C ASN A 352 8.61 16.34 22.25
N ALA A 353 9.56 15.90 21.42
CA ALA A 353 10.99 16.13 21.57
C ALA A 353 11.50 17.58 21.31
N VAL A 354 10.63 18.60 21.21
CA VAL A 354 11.08 20.00 20.96
C VAL A 354 11.49 20.67 22.28
N VAL A 355 12.78 20.56 22.58
CA VAL A 355 13.38 21.12 23.79
C VAL A 355 13.52 22.64 23.73
N SER A 356 13.06 23.29 24.80
CA SER A 356 13.16 24.72 25.11
C SER A 356 14.02 24.96 26.36
N TYR A 357 15.00 25.85 26.28
CA TYR A 357 15.96 26.13 27.38
C TYR A 357 15.68 27.44 28.12
N TYR A 358 15.77 27.42 29.46
CA TYR A 358 15.57 28.60 30.31
C TYR A 358 16.51 28.61 31.53
N ILE A 359 16.98 29.79 31.93
CA ILE A 359 17.72 29.96 33.20
C ILE A 359 16.73 29.88 34.37
N ALA A 360 17.04 29.05 35.36
CA ALA A 360 16.22 28.86 36.56
C ALA A 360 16.58 29.86 37.66
N GLY A 361 15.63 30.70 38.05
CA GLY A 361 15.81 31.66 39.14
C GLY A 361 16.77 32.80 38.80
N SER A 362 17.57 33.22 39.79
CA SER A 362 18.56 34.29 39.65
C SER A 362 19.98 33.72 39.61
N VAL A 363 20.80 34.18 38.67
CA VAL A 363 22.23 33.85 38.61
C VAL A 363 22.93 34.32 39.88
N GLN A 364 23.54 33.38 40.62
CA GLN A 364 24.34 33.69 41.79
C GLN A 364 25.72 34.18 41.37
N MET A 365 26.28 35.12 42.14
CA MET A 365 27.62 35.69 41.93
C MET A 365 28.47 35.42 43.17
N THR A 366 29.53 34.64 43.02
CA THR A 366 30.32 34.09 44.12
C THR A 366 31.80 34.44 43.95
N LEU A 367 32.49 34.73 45.06
CA LEU A 367 33.87 35.29 45.05
C LEU A 367 34.00 36.57 44.19
N SER A 368 32.92 37.33 44.09
CA SER A 368 32.70 38.41 43.12
C SER A 368 33.31 39.75 43.55
N GLU A 369 34.14 40.35 42.70
CA GLU A 369 34.56 41.76 42.80
C GLU A 369 34.27 42.49 41.48
N GLY A 370 33.90 43.78 41.56
CA GLY A 370 33.54 44.62 40.40
C GLY A 370 32.14 44.38 39.82
N LEU A 371 31.47 43.29 40.19
CA LEU A 371 30.17 42.85 39.66
C LEU A 371 28.94 43.60 40.22
N GLU A 372 29.11 44.44 41.25
CA GLU A 372 28.02 45.15 41.96
C GLU A 372 27.14 46.07 41.09
N SER A 373 27.60 46.40 39.88
CA SER A 373 26.89 47.28 38.95
C SER A 373 25.85 46.59 38.05
N LEU A 374 25.83 45.24 38.02
CA LEU A 374 24.94 44.46 37.16
C LEU A 374 23.47 44.55 37.63
N LYS A 375 22.62 45.17 36.81
CA LYS A 375 21.17 45.32 37.04
C LYS A 375 20.30 44.34 36.25
N ALA A 376 20.90 43.58 35.34
CA ALA A 376 20.25 42.58 34.49
C ALA A 376 20.91 41.22 34.71
N SER A 377 20.31 40.15 34.21
CA SER A 377 20.97 38.83 34.17
C SER A 377 22.30 38.94 33.41
N PRO A 378 23.43 38.43 33.94
CA PRO A 378 24.71 38.44 33.24
C PRO A 378 24.73 37.57 31.98
N PHE A 379 23.78 36.64 31.85
CA PHE A 379 23.67 35.72 30.72
C PHE A 379 22.25 35.65 30.16
N ILE A 380 22.17 35.35 28.87
CA ILE A 380 20.94 35.01 28.15
C ILE A 380 21.14 33.61 27.58
N VAL A 381 20.16 32.72 27.77
CA VAL A 381 20.10 31.43 27.05
C VAL A 381 19.16 31.57 25.86
N ASN A 382 19.60 31.10 24.69
CA ASN A 382 18.74 30.98 23.52
C ASN A 382 17.78 29.80 23.71
N LYS A 383 16.48 30.08 23.70
CA LYS A 383 15.41 29.10 23.97
C LYS A 383 15.52 27.84 23.10
N ASP A 384 15.86 27.98 21.82
CA ASP A 384 15.69 26.89 20.84
C ASP A 384 17.00 26.12 20.59
N THR A 385 18.16 26.71 20.92
CA THR A 385 19.49 26.11 20.66
C THR A 385 20.29 25.76 21.93
N GLY A 386 19.90 26.25 23.10
CA GLY A 386 20.65 26.07 24.34
C GLY A 386 21.98 26.82 24.38
N VAL A 387 22.23 27.73 23.43
CA VAL A 387 23.41 28.60 23.43
C VAL A 387 23.30 29.63 24.55
N ILE A 388 24.33 29.72 25.41
CA ILE A 388 24.46 30.75 26.44
C ILE A 388 25.34 31.87 25.89
N SER A 389 24.79 33.09 25.91
CA SER A 389 25.44 34.32 25.43
C SER A 389 25.62 35.31 26.57
N LEU A 390 26.70 36.09 26.49
CA LEU A 390 27.09 37.09 27.47
C LEU A 390 26.23 38.36 27.36
N ASN A 391 25.81 38.94 28.50
CA ASN A 391 24.93 40.12 28.55
C ASN A 391 25.54 41.31 29.34
N PHE A 392 26.88 41.36 29.44
CA PHE A 392 27.66 42.48 29.97
C PHE A 392 29.10 42.43 29.41
N ASP A 393 29.81 43.56 29.37
CA ASP A 393 31.23 43.60 28.98
C ASP A 393 32.15 43.38 30.21
N PRO A 394 32.94 42.28 30.29
CA PRO A 394 33.76 41.99 31.47
C PRO A 394 34.99 42.91 31.53
N GLN A 395 35.06 43.73 32.57
CA GLN A 395 36.11 44.74 32.74
C GLN A 395 37.35 44.18 33.45
N LYS A 396 38.54 44.67 33.08
CA LYS A 396 39.81 44.28 33.70
C LYS A 396 39.80 44.58 35.21
N GLY A 397 39.94 43.54 36.02
CA GLY A 397 39.84 43.60 37.49
C GLY A 397 38.54 43.04 38.06
N MET A 398 37.53 42.73 37.23
CA MET A 398 36.42 41.87 37.65
C MET A 398 36.93 40.44 37.85
N LYS A 399 36.43 39.76 38.90
CA LYS A 399 36.78 38.36 39.21
C LYS A 399 35.63 37.66 39.92
N GLY A 400 35.71 36.33 39.99
CA GLY A 400 34.74 35.47 40.68
C GLY A 400 34.16 34.43 39.73
N TYR A 401 33.06 33.80 40.13
CA TYR A 401 32.29 32.91 39.27
C TYR A 401 30.78 33.13 39.42
N PHE A 402 30.06 32.72 38.38
CA PHE A 402 28.61 32.67 38.35
C PHE A 402 28.14 31.23 38.49
N ASP A 403 26.99 31.04 39.15
CA ASP A 403 26.41 29.73 39.45
C ASP A 403 24.88 29.81 39.30
N PHE A 404 24.32 28.95 38.45
CA PHE A 404 22.88 28.87 38.18
C PHE A 404 22.49 27.50 37.62
N GLU A 405 21.19 27.23 37.62
CA GLU A 405 20.63 26.05 36.95
C GLU A 405 19.98 26.47 35.63
N VAL A 406 20.03 25.59 34.64
CA VAL A 406 19.27 25.70 33.38
C VAL A 406 18.28 24.55 33.34
N ILE A 407 17.03 24.89 33.02
CA ILE A 407 15.94 23.96 32.76
C ILE A 407 15.92 23.70 31.25
N ALA A 408 15.83 22.42 30.87
CA ALA A 408 15.37 21.99 29.56
C ALA A 408 13.93 21.50 29.70
N ASN A 409 12.99 22.06 28.93
CA ASN A 409 11.57 21.70 28.93
C ASN A 409 11.12 21.31 27.51
N ASP A 410 10.31 20.27 27.42
CA ASP A 410 9.59 19.75 26.25
C ASP A 410 8.42 20.65 25.76
N THR A 411 7.42 20.07 25.08
CA THR A 411 6.15 20.75 24.76
C THR A 411 5.03 20.70 25.82
N ASP A 412 4.96 19.68 26.69
CA ASP A 412 3.81 19.45 27.60
C ASP A 412 4.10 19.70 29.09
N GLY A 413 5.37 19.93 29.45
CA GLY A 413 5.82 20.35 30.79
C GLY A 413 6.75 19.36 31.49
N LEU A 414 7.24 18.31 30.83
CA LEU A 414 8.35 17.50 31.30
C LEU A 414 9.68 18.28 31.23
N PHE A 415 10.55 18.09 32.21
CA PHE A 415 11.81 18.82 32.27
C PHE A 415 12.93 18.10 33.02
N ASP A 416 14.16 18.47 32.69
CA ASP A 416 15.39 18.13 33.41
C ASP A 416 16.15 19.41 33.80
N THR A 417 17.06 19.29 34.76
CA THR A 417 17.91 20.41 35.20
C THR A 417 19.40 20.06 35.16
N SER A 418 20.21 21.04 34.79
CA SER A 418 21.68 20.97 34.84
C SER A 418 22.26 22.27 35.38
N ARG A 419 23.37 22.17 36.12
CA ARG A 419 24.00 23.31 36.78
C ARG A 419 25.14 23.87 35.94
N VAL A 420 25.26 25.19 35.88
CA VAL A 420 26.21 25.91 35.03
C VAL A 420 27.10 26.79 35.90
N PHE A 421 28.41 26.58 35.80
CA PHE A 421 29.42 27.44 36.39
C PHE A 421 30.18 28.20 35.31
N ILE A 422 30.32 29.52 35.49
CA ILE A 422 31.05 30.40 34.56
C ILE A 422 32.09 31.19 35.35
N TYR A 423 33.36 31.03 35.00
CA TYR A 423 34.49 31.61 35.73
C TYR A 423 35.00 32.87 35.02
N LEU A 424 35.12 33.98 35.74
CA LEU A 424 35.78 35.19 35.23
C LEU A 424 37.29 35.05 35.41
N LEU A 425 37.98 34.81 34.30
CA LEU A 425 39.41 34.57 34.23
C LEU A 425 40.16 35.89 34.05
N ARG A 426 41.19 36.11 34.87
CA ARG A 426 42.22 37.10 34.58
C ARG A 426 43.18 36.57 33.50
N GLU A 427 43.90 37.49 32.87
CA GLU A 427 44.93 37.20 31.86
C GLU A 427 46.00 36.20 32.36
N ASP A 428 46.35 36.27 33.65
CA ASP A 428 47.38 35.47 34.31
C ASP A 428 46.90 34.11 34.86
N GLN A 429 45.62 33.74 34.68
CA GLN A 429 45.01 32.55 35.27
C GLN A 429 44.83 31.35 34.31
N ARG A 430 45.25 31.49 33.04
CA ARG A 430 45.20 30.40 32.04
C ARG A 430 46.56 29.70 31.91
N VAL A 431 46.54 28.38 31.73
CA VAL A 431 47.70 27.55 31.37
C VAL A 431 47.64 27.27 29.87
N ARG A 432 48.73 27.55 29.14
CA ARG A 432 48.91 27.15 27.74
C ARG A 432 49.61 25.80 27.67
N PHE A 433 49.00 24.84 26.99
CA PHE A 433 49.64 23.59 26.58
C PHE A 433 49.92 23.64 25.08
N VAL A 434 51.19 23.54 24.69
CA VAL A 434 51.58 23.49 23.28
C VAL A 434 51.55 22.03 22.82
N LEU A 435 50.54 21.68 22.02
CA LEU A 435 50.26 20.32 21.54
C LEU A 435 50.65 20.18 20.07
N ARG A 436 51.45 19.18 19.71
CA ARG A 436 51.77 18.88 18.31
C ARG A 436 50.79 17.86 17.72
N LEU A 437 49.54 18.32 17.61
CA LEU A 437 48.38 17.64 17.04
C LEU A 437 47.58 18.63 16.17
N THR A 438 46.73 18.11 15.29
CA THR A 438 45.71 18.90 14.57
C THR A 438 44.48 19.20 15.45
N PRO A 439 43.66 20.23 15.12
CA PRO A 439 42.44 20.53 15.89
C PRO A 439 41.42 19.38 15.91
N GLU A 440 41.39 18.54 14.88
CA GLU A 440 40.49 17.37 14.80
C GLU A 440 40.91 16.28 15.79
N GLU A 441 42.20 15.91 15.78
CA GLU A 441 42.79 14.94 16.73
C GLU A 441 42.66 15.41 18.19
N ILE A 442 42.81 16.72 18.44
CA ILE A 442 42.55 17.31 19.76
C ILE A 442 41.08 17.12 20.11
N ARG A 443 40.14 17.50 19.24
CA ARG A 443 38.69 17.44 19.54
C ARG A 443 38.19 16.03 19.81
N GLU A 444 38.70 15.01 19.11
CA GLU A 444 38.36 13.60 19.38
C GLU A 444 38.81 13.13 20.77
N LYS A 445 39.97 13.60 21.25
CA LYS A 445 40.60 13.09 22.47
C LYS A 445 40.46 14.04 23.69
N LEU A 446 39.95 15.25 23.51
CA LEU A 446 39.95 16.34 24.49
C LEU A 446 39.36 15.96 25.85
N GLU A 447 38.27 15.19 25.87
CA GLU A 447 37.64 14.75 27.14
C GLU A 447 38.55 13.79 27.91
N LYS A 448 39.32 12.91 27.23
CA LYS A 448 40.32 12.04 27.87
C LYS A 448 41.45 12.86 28.50
N PHE A 449 41.94 13.89 27.79
CA PHE A 449 42.97 14.81 28.31
C PHE A 449 42.49 15.51 29.57
N ARG A 450 41.27 16.05 29.51
CA ARG A 450 40.61 16.79 30.59
C ARG A 450 40.33 15.90 31.82
N GLU A 451 39.87 14.66 31.61
CA GLU A 451 39.60 13.69 32.67
C GLU A 451 40.89 13.26 33.38
N VAL A 452 41.93 12.86 32.63
CA VAL A 452 43.19 12.39 33.23
C VAL A 452 43.90 13.53 33.99
N LEU A 453 43.95 14.75 33.43
CA LEU A 453 44.47 15.92 34.14
C LEU A 453 43.65 16.26 35.40
N SER A 454 42.32 16.18 35.33
CA SER A 454 41.43 16.45 36.47
C SER A 454 41.62 15.43 37.60
N ASN A 455 41.77 14.15 37.26
CA ASN A 455 42.02 13.10 38.24
C ASN A 455 43.39 13.23 38.93
N ILE A 456 44.44 13.59 38.17
CA ILE A 456 45.82 13.71 38.69
C ILE A 456 46.03 15.01 39.48
N THR A 457 45.45 16.13 39.04
CA THR A 457 45.58 17.41 39.76
C THR A 457 44.58 17.57 40.91
N GLY A 458 43.51 16.75 40.95
CA GLY A 458 42.38 16.88 41.87
C GLY A 458 41.42 18.04 41.53
N ALA A 459 41.80 18.89 40.56
CA ALA A 459 41.06 20.08 40.16
C ALA A 459 40.00 19.77 39.10
N ILE A 460 39.00 20.63 38.99
CA ILE A 460 38.11 20.67 37.82
C ILE A 460 38.87 21.35 36.69
N VAL A 461 39.10 20.63 35.59
CA VAL A 461 39.80 21.15 34.41
C VAL A 461 38.79 21.59 33.38
N ASN A 462 38.89 22.86 32.98
CA ASN A 462 38.04 23.52 32.01
C ASN A 462 38.87 23.91 30.79
N VAL A 463 38.27 23.77 29.60
CA VAL A 463 38.88 24.17 28.33
C VAL A 463 38.29 25.50 27.91
N ASP A 464 39.15 26.48 27.67
CA ASP A 464 38.73 27.84 27.30
C ASP A 464 38.81 28.06 25.79
N GLU A 465 39.95 27.71 25.17
CA GLU A 465 40.22 28.04 23.78
C GLU A 465 41.27 27.10 23.16
N THR A 466 41.19 26.89 21.85
CA THR A 466 42.21 26.21 21.05
C THR A 466 42.61 27.10 19.88
N LYS A 467 43.90 27.43 19.77
CA LYS A 467 44.48 28.22 18.67
C LYS A 467 45.56 27.41 17.95
N TYR A 468 45.86 27.74 16.70
CA TYR A 468 47.12 27.30 16.10
C TYR A 468 48.30 27.96 16.83
N HIS A 469 49.41 27.24 16.99
CA HIS A 469 50.56 27.73 17.74
C HIS A 469 51.24 28.91 17.01
N GLU A 470 51.48 30.00 17.74
CA GLU A 470 52.23 31.16 17.23
C GLU A 470 53.68 31.09 17.70
N ASN A 471 54.61 30.98 16.74
CA ASN A 471 56.04 31.04 17.03
C ASN A 471 56.46 32.46 17.46
N ARG A 472 57.60 32.57 18.14
CA ARG A 472 58.15 33.84 18.66
C ARG A 472 58.52 34.89 17.59
N ASP A 473 58.36 34.58 16.30
CA ASP A 473 58.52 35.48 15.17
C ASP A 473 57.18 35.93 14.53
N GLY A 474 56.04 35.54 15.12
CA GLY A 474 54.70 35.79 14.59
C GLY A 474 54.26 34.80 13.51
N SER A 475 55.01 33.72 13.26
CA SER A 475 54.62 32.70 12.28
C SER A 475 53.75 31.61 12.91
N VAL A 476 52.59 31.32 12.29
CA VAL A 476 51.63 30.33 12.79
C VAL A 476 51.99 28.92 12.29
N ASP A 477 52.35 28.00 13.19
CA ASP A 477 52.55 26.59 12.85
C ASP A 477 51.22 25.84 12.78
N LYS A 478 50.74 25.55 11.57
CA LYS A 478 49.51 24.78 11.33
C LYS A 478 49.57 23.31 11.82
N LYS A 479 50.72 22.82 12.29
CA LYS A 479 50.92 21.45 12.83
C LYS A 479 50.98 21.39 14.36
N SER A 480 50.90 22.52 15.03
CA SER A 480 50.92 22.63 16.49
C SER A 480 49.76 23.55 16.93
N ASN A 481 49.16 23.28 18.08
CA ASN A 481 48.03 24.02 18.59
C ASN A 481 48.21 24.30 20.09
N ASP A 482 47.85 25.52 20.47
CA ASP A 482 47.84 26.01 21.84
C ASP A 482 46.47 25.75 22.45
N LEU A 483 46.43 24.83 23.41
CA LEU A 483 45.26 24.51 24.21
C LEU A 483 45.30 25.33 25.51
N TYR A 484 44.37 26.27 25.65
CA TYR A 484 44.22 27.13 26.82
C TYR A 484 43.24 26.50 27.80
N LEU A 485 43.71 26.24 29.02
CA LEU A 485 42.96 25.65 30.12
C LEU A 485 42.98 26.54 31.36
N HIS A 486 41.92 26.47 32.18
CA HIS A 486 41.99 26.90 33.57
C HIS A 486 41.58 25.76 34.51
N PHE A 487 42.08 25.84 35.74
CA PHE A 487 41.95 24.80 36.76
C PHE A 487 41.22 25.40 37.96
N VAL A 488 40.21 24.70 38.45
CA VAL A 488 39.35 25.16 39.55
C VAL A 488 39.44 24.18 40.71
N ASN A 489 39.67 24.69 41.92
CA ASN A 489 39.69 23.89 43.13
C ASN A 489 38.31 23.28 43.40
N ARG A 490 38.26 21.96 43.58
CA ARG A 490 37.05 21.16 43.72
C ARG A 490 36.33 21.34 45.07
N GLU A 491 36.99 21.92 46.07
CA GLU A 491 36.42 22.14 47.41
C GLU A 491 35.64 23.46 47.54
N ASP A 492 36.08 24.53 46.88
CA ASP A 492 35.54 25.90 47.04
C ASP A 492 35.16 26.61 45.72
N ASN A 493 35.39 25.94 44.57
CA ASN A 493 35.24 26.49 43.22
C ASN A 493 36.10 27.75 42.94
N SER A 494 37.22 27.94 43.65
CA SER A 494 38.18 29.00 43.34
C SER A 494 39.07 28.65 42.13
N ILE A 495 39.40 29.64 41.31
CA ILE A 495 40.35 29.48 40.20
C ILE A 495 41.76 29.33 40.79
N MET A 496 42.48 28.28 40.42
CA MET A 496 43.82 27.99 40.92
C MET A 496 44.86 28.86 40.21
N GLU A 497 45.76 29.47 40.99
CA GLU A 497 46.86 30.27 40.44
C GLU A 497 47.86 29.39 39.66
N VAL A 498 48.24 29.83 38.45
CA VAL A 498 48.96 29.01 37.45
C VAL A 498 50.26 28.40 37.96
N GLY A 499 51.03 29.13 38.78
CA GLY A 499 52.26 28.61 39.38
C GLY A 499 52.02 27.39 40.31
N THR A 500 50.86 27.33 40.97
CA THR A 500 50.45 26.15 41.75
C THR A 500 50.13 24.98 40.82
N VAL A 501 49.37 25.23 39.75
CA VAL A 501 48.96 24.21 38.75
C VAL A 501 50.17 23.57 38.07
N LEU A 502 51.09 24.38 37.55
CA LEU A 502 52.34 23.89 36.95
C LEU A 502 53.15 23.06 37.97
N SER A 503 53.24 23.52 39.23
CA SER A 503 53.91 22.75 40.28
C SER A 503 53.19 21.43 40.68
N LEU A 504 51.94 21.22 40.28
CA LEU A 504 51.21 19.96 40.45
C LEU A 504 51.40 19.04 39.24
N ILE A 505 51.49 19.60 38.04
CA ILE A 505 51.87 18.89 36.81
C ILE A 505 53.29 18.33 36.95
N ASP A 506 54.27 19.18 37.30
CA ASP A 506 55.68 18.79 37.47
C ASP A 506 55.85 17.67 38.52
N LYS A 507 55.13 17.73 39.64
CA LYS A 507 55.18 16.71 40.70
C LYS A 507 54.60 15.37 40.28
N ASN A 508 53.69 15.36 39.31
CA ASN A 508 53.00 14.16 38.84
C ASN A 508 53.40 13.80 37.40
N ILE A 509 54.53 14.33 36.90
CA ILE A 509 54.96 14.16 35.51
C ILE A 509 55.15 12.69 35.12
N GLU A 510 55.53 11.82 36.05
CA GLU A 510 55.62 10.37 35.84
C GLU A 510 54.26 9.70 35.56
N PHE A 511 53.16 10.24 36.12
CA PHE A 511 51.80 9.78 35.85
C PHE A 511 51.19 10.43 34.59
N LEU A 512 51.74 11.56 34.15
CA LEU A 512 51.32 12.29 32.96
C LEU A 512 52.13 11.92 31.71
N ASP A 513 53.28 11.25 31.84
CA ASP A 513 54.19 10.88 30.75
C ASP A 513 53.51 10.10 29.62
N GLU A 514 52.63 9.14 29.93
CA GLU A 514 51.86 8.40 28.90
C GLU A 514 50.87 9.32 28.16
N LEU A 515 50.14 10.17 28.90
CA LEU A 515 49.22 11.16 28.33
C LEU A 515 49.97 12.18 27.47
N PHE A 516 51.09 12.69 27.95
CA PHE A 516 51.87 13.72 27.25
C PHE A 516 52.51 13.18 25.97
N LYS A 517 52.85 11.88 25.93
CA LYS A 517 53.25 11.16 24.71
C LYS A 517 52.09 10.94 23.75
N GLU A 518 50.92 10.52 24.23
CA GLU A 518 49.71 10.32 23.40
C GLU A 518 49.21 11.62 22.75
N PHE A 519 49.35 12.74 23.45
CA PHE A 519 48.93 14.07 23.00
C PHE A 519 50.07 14.91 22.40
N ASN A 520 51.29 14.36 22.31
CA ASN A 520 52.47 15.02 21.75
C ASN A 520 52.70 16.43 22.35
N VAL A 521 52.56 16.52 23.68
CA VAL A 521 52.75 17.75 24.45
C VAL A 521 54.21 18.16 24.38
N LEU A 522 54.49 19.36 23.88
CA LEU A 522 55.85 19.88 23.81
C LEU A 522 56.28 20.47 25.15
N TYR A 523 55.44 21.33 25.73
CA TYR A 523 55.59 21.93 27.05
C TYR A 523 54.27 22.59 27.52
N SER A 524 54.21 22.90 28.81
CA SER A 524 53.12 23.62 29.47
C SER A 524 53.65 24.84 30.20
N GLU A 525 53.00 26.00 30.04
CA GLU A 525 53.47 27.29 30.55
C GLU A 525 52.29 28.21 30.90
N PRO A 526 52.51 29.35 31.59
CA PRO A 526 51.47 30.37 31.74
C PRO A 526 51.06 30.91 30.37
N ALA A 527 49.76 31.21 30.19
CA ALA A 527 49.32 31.97 29.03
C ALA A 527 50.03 33.33 29.00
N ASP A 528 50.64 33.69 27.86
CA ASP A 528 51.25 35.01 27.70
C ASP A 528 50.19 36.10 27.92
N THR A 529 50.44 37.03 28.84
CA THR A 529 49.70 38.28 28.87
C THR A 529 50.01 39.02 27.57
N ALA A 530 48.99 39.30 26.74
CA ALA A 530 49.16 40.10 25.54
C ALA A 530 49.82 41.44 25.92
N VAL A 531 51.09 41.61 25.55
CA VAL A 531 51.84 42.82 25.86
C VAL A 531 51.29 43.92 24.96
N VAL A 532 50.31 44.67 25.48
CA VAL A 532 49.75 45.85 24.82
C VAL A 532 50.89 46.73 24.37
N ASP A 533 51.10 46.84 23.05
CA ASP A 533 52.17 47.68 22.53
C ASP A 533 51.86 49.13 22.88
N THR A 534 52.57 49.62 23.90
CA THR A 534 52.38 50.97 24.46
C THR A 534 52.58 52.06 23.42
N ASN A 535 53.27 51.78 22.30
CA ASN A 535 53.35 52.68 21.15
C ASN A 535 51.98 52.88 20.49
N MET A 536 51.20 51.81 20.30
CA MET A 536 49.90 51.88 19.64
C MET A 536 48.88 52.66 20.48
N GLU A 537 48.88 52.48 21.80
CA GLU A 537 48.02 53.25 22.69
C GLU A 537 48.39 54.74 22.70
N ALA A 538 49.68 55.07 22.72
CA ALA A 538 50.17 56.45 22.60
C ALA A 538 49.80 57.09 21.25
N GLN A 539 49.88 56.32 20.15
CA GLN A 539 49.57 56.78 18.81
C GLN A 539 48.06 57.00 18.61
N VAL A 540 47.20 56.10 19.11
CA VAL A 540 45.74 56.28 19.10
C VAL A 540 45.32 57.47 19.98
N ARG A 541 45.91 57.63 21.17
CA ARG A 541 45.69 58.81 22.02
C ARG A 541 46.11 60.11 21.31
N ALA A 542 47.24 60.11 20.60
CA ALA A 542 47.67 61.26 19.80
C ALA A 542 46.70 61.60 18.66
N TRP A 543 46.16 60.60 17.95
CA TRP A 543 45.13 60.80 16.92
C TRP A 543 43.81 61.34 17.51
N LEU A 544 43.34 60.83 18.64
CA LEU A 544 42.14 61.33 19.33
C LEU A 544 42.30 62.77 19.83
N ILE A 545 43.48 63.13 20.34
CA ILE A 545 43.81 64.51 20.73
C ILE A 545 43.87 65.41 19.49
N GLY A 546 44.49 64.96 18.39
CA GLY A 546 44.50 65.69 17.11
C GLY A 546 43.11 65.93 16.54
N LEU A 547 42.26 64.90 16.52
CA LEU A 547 40.88 64.97 16.02
C LEU A 547 40.01 65.90 16.88
N SER A 548 40.10 65.81 18.21
CA SER A 548 39.33 66.67 19.11
C SER A 548 39.78 68.14 19.05
N ILE A 549 41.08 68.41 18.88
CA ILE A 549 41.59 69.76 18.61
C ILE A 549 41.08 70.28 17.25
N PHE A 550 41.10 69.45 16.20
CA PHE A 550 40.58 69.82 14.87
C PHE A 550 39.08 70.14 14.92
N LEU A 551 38.28 69.33 15.60
CA LEU A 551 36.85 69.56 15.80
C LEU A 551 36.58 70.81 16.64
N ALA A 552 37.39 71.08 17.67
CA ALA A 552 37.28 72.33 18.45
C ALA A 552 37.63 73.57 17.60
N ILE A 553 38.64 73.49 16.73
CA ILE A 553 38.98 74.57 15.78
C ILE A 553 37.84 74.78 14.78
N MET A 554 37.26 73.71 14.22
CA MET A 554 36.08 73.79 13.35
C MET A 554 34.88 74.42 14.07
N LEU A 555 34.60 74.04 15.32
CA LEU A 555 33.53 74.62 16.13
C LEU A 555 33.74 76.14 16.33
N VAL A 556 34.96 76.57 16.66
CA VAL A 556 35.30 78.00 16.80
C VAL A 556 35.18 78.73 15.46
N LEU A 557 35.54 78.10 14.34
CA LEU A 557 35.41 78.67 13.00
C LEU A 557 33.93 78.84 12.61
N VAL A 558 33.09 77.85 12.87
CA VAL A 558 31.63 77.92 12.69
C VAL A 558 31.01 79.00 13.59
N ILE A 559 31.39 79.08 14.86
CA ILE A 559 30.93 80.13 15.78
C ILE A 559 31.35 81.53 15.27
N SER A 560 32.59 81.68 14.78
CA SER A 560 33.08 82.92 14.18
C SER A 560 32.32 83.30 12.89
N LEU A 561 31.99 82.32 12.04
CA LEU A 561 31.13 82.52 10.87
C LEU A 561 29.72 82.93 11.29
N CYS A 562 29.14 82.33 12.32
CA CYS A 562 27.84 82.74 12.88
C CYS A 562 27.87 84.17 13.46
N PHE A 563 28.90 84.55 14.20
CA PHE A 563 29.05 85.92 14.71
C PHE A 563 29.29 86.96 13.60
N THR A 564 30.10 86.63 12.58
CA THR A 564 30.33 87.54 11.44
C THR A 564 29.10 87.65 10.54
N GLN A 565 28.34 86.57 10.33
CA GLN A 565 27.01 86.63 9.70
C GLN A 565 26.05 87.47 10.53
N ARG A 566 25.95 87.26 11.85
CA ARG A 566 25.12 88.08 12.75
C ARG A 566 25.49 89.56 12.66
N SER A 567 26.78 89.91 12.66
CA SER A 567 27.23 91.30 12.48
C SER A 567 26.86 91.85 11.10
N ARG A 568 26.94 91.05 10.03
CA ARG A 568 26.46 91.45 8.68
C ARG A 568 24.95 91.66 8.65
N TYR A 569 24.17 90.81 9.32
CA TYR A 569 22.71 90.97 9.45
C TYR A 569 22.35 92.20 10.28
N GLU A 570 22.99 92.44 11.44
CA GLU A 570 22.78 93.65 12.24
C GLU A 570 23.14 94.94 11.49
N ARG A 571 24.19 94.92 10.65
CA ARG A 571 24.52 96.05 9.74
C ARG A 571 23.46 96.25 8.66
N LYS A 572 22.97 95.17 8.03
CA LYS A 572 21.85 95.24 7.07
C LYS A 572 20.56 95.76 7.73
N LEU A 573 20.26 95.31 8.95
CA LEU A 573 19.09 95.75 9.73
C LEU A 573 19.19 97.26 10.04
N LYS A 574 20.36 97.72 10.49
CA LYS A 574 20.62 99.15 10.75
C LYS A 574 20.56 100.01 9.49
N ALA A 575 20.95 99.50 8.32
CA ALA A 575 20.74 100.18 7.04
C ALA A 575 19.26 100.24 6.63
N ALA A 576 18.50 99.17 6.88
CA ALA A 576 17.06 99.13 6.62
C ALA A 576 16.25 100.05 7.55
N THR A 577 16.63 100.19 8.83
CA THR A 577 15.94 101.11 9.76
C THR A 577 16.40 102.57 9.62
N ALA A 578 17.62 102.83 9.14
CA ALA A 578 18.12 104.20 8.91
C ALA A 578 17.46 104.94 7.73
N THR A 579 16.62 104.26 6.93
CA THR A 579 15.87 104.87 5.82
C THR A 579 14.39 105.16 6.15
N ALA A 580 13.98 104.96 7.41
CA ALA A 580 12.56 104.88 7.79
C ALA A 580 12.02 106.04 8.67
N PHE A 581 12.71 107.20 8.79
CA PHE A 581 12.15 108.38 9.46
C PHE A 581 12.65 109.73 8.90
N GLY A 582 11.76 110.42 8.15
CA GLY A 582 11.84 111.86 7.81
C GLY A 582 12.62 112.22 6.53
N SER A 583 12.20 113.20 5.71
CA SER A 583 10.96 114.01 5.75
C SER A 583 10.75 114.79 4.43
N GLN A 584 9.49 115.19 4.15
CA GLN A 584 9.04 116.18 3.12
C GLN A 584 9.16 115.76 1.63
N ASP A 585 8.27 116.15 0.70
CA ASP A 585 6.95 116.79 0.85
C ASP A 585 5.95 116.50 -0.30
N SER A 586 4.66 116.61 0.06
CA SER A 586 3.45 116.99 -0.71
C SER A 586 3.27 116.82 -2.25
N ALA A 587 2.07 116.27 -2.58
CA ALA A 587 1.14 116.66 -3.68
C ALA A 587 1.22 116.04 -5.11
N LEU A 588 0.31 115.07 -5.35
CA LEU A 588 -0.70 115.00 -6.43
C LEU A 588 -0.34 115.39 -7.90
N ASN A 589 -0.42 114.42 -8.83
CA ASN A 589 -1.67 114.18 -9.59
C ASN A 589 -1.72 112.94 -10.54
N ARG A 590 -2.91 112.33 -10.58
CA ARG A 590 -3.61 111.58 -11.68
C ARG A 590 -2.98 110.37 -12.44
N MET A 591 -3.77 109.27 -12.34
CA MET A 591 -4.26 108.37 -13.42
C MET A 591 -3.27 107.36 -14.07
N ASP A 592 -3.68 106.13 -14.44
CA ASP A 592 -5.04 105.54 -14.47
C ASP A 592 -5.09 104.04 -14.05
N VAL A 593 -6.30 103.51 -13.81
CA VAL A 593 -6.53 102.14 -13.26
C VAL A 593 -7.76 101.45 -13.87
N PRO A 594 -7.70 100.13 -14.12
CA PRO A 594 -8.81 99.20 -13.80
C PRO A 594 -8.26 97.96 -13.03
N ASN A 595 -8.87 97.34 -12.00
CA ASN A 595 -10.27 97.16 -11.56
C ASN A 595 -11.12 96.28 -12.51
N THR A 596 -12.07 95.43 -12.06
CA THR A 596 -12.71 95.27 -10.75
C THR A 596 -12.60 93.88 -10.08
N ASN A 597 -12.39 93.91 -8.78
CA ASN A 597 -12.97 93.06 -7.72
C ASN A 597 -14.42 92.50 -7.93
N GLN A 598 -14.73 91.31 -7.39
CA GLN A 598 -16.02 91.00 -6.71
C GLN A 598 -16.04 89.63 -5.98
N HIS A 599 -16.47 89.62 -4.71
CA HIS A 599 -16.98 88.51 -3.84
C HIS A 599 -16.12 87.23 -3.62
N SER A 600 -15.83 86.80 -2.38
CA SER A 600 -16.68 86.14 -1.33
C SER A 600 -16.85 84.63 -1.60
N VAL A 601 -16.66 83.70 -0.65
CA VAL A 601 -17.08 83.69 0.78
C VAL A 601 -16.05 83.10 1.78
N GLU A 602 -16.18 83.53 3.05
CA GLU A 602 -16.03 82.80 4.35
C GLU A 602 -14.95 81.68 4.56
N GLY A 603 -14.22 81.61 5.68
CA GLY A 603 -14.14 82.50 6.86
C GLY A 603 -13.36 81.92 8.06
N SER A 604 -12.88 82.81 8.95
CA SER A 604 -12.43 82.57 10.35
C SER A 604 -11.09 81.86 10.69
N ASN A 605 -10.23 82.65 11.33
CA ASN A 605 -9.21 82.36 12.38
C ASN A 605 -9.61 81.31 13.47
N PRO A 606 -8.71 80.89 14.42
CA PRO A 606 -7.23 80.68 14.33
C PRO A 606 -6.62 79.56 15.26
N ILE A 607 -5.37 79.12 14.98
CA ILE A 607 -4.37 78.53 15.95
C ILE A 607 -4.78 77.14 16.55
N TRP A 608 -3.89 76.15 16.77
CA TRP A 608 -3.12 75.90 18.02
C TRP A 608 -1.99 74.87 17.79
N MET A 609 -0.75 75.27 18.12
CA MET A 609 0.43 74.48 18.53
C MET A 609 1.10 73.41 17.64
N HIS A 610 2.37 73.19 17.99
CA HIS A 610 3.41 72.29 17.47
C HIS A 610 3.10 70.79 17.78
N SER A 611 3.80 69.76 17.27
CA SER A 611 5.23 69.66 16.93
C SER A 611 5.54 68.65 15.79
N TYR A 612 6.85 68.55 15.47
CA TYR A 612 7.57 67.40 14.87
C TYR A 612 6.91 66.03 15.20
N ASP A 613 6.94 65.02 14.30
CA ASP A 613 8.18 64.33 13.94
C ASP A 613 8.28 63.68 12.54
N ASN A 614 9.52 63.33 12.24
CA ASN A 614 10.16 62.60 11.14
C ASN A 614 9.34 61.53 10.37
N GLU A 615 9.43 61.58 9.03
CA GLU A 615 9.58 60.40 8.17
C GLU A 615 10.52 60.73 6.99
N TRP A 616 11.59 59.94 6.78
CA TRP A 616 12.18 59.71 5.44
C TRP A 616 13.21 58.57 5.45
N TYR A 617 13.00 57.53 4.63
CA TYR A 617 14.07 56.82 3.91
C TYR A 617 13.50 55.96 2.76
N LYS A 618 13.46 56.57 1.57
CA LYS A 618 13.30 56.04 0.20
C LYS A 618 13.60 57.23 -0.74
N GLU A 619 14.27 57.11 -1.87
CA GLU A 619 14.99 55.99 -2.48
C GLU A 619 16.05 56.54 -3.46
N ASP A 620 17.08 55.73 -3.75
CA ASP A 620 17.89 55.64 -4.99
C ASP A 620 18.60 56.85 -5.67
N GLU A 621 19.91 56.62 -5.86
CA GLU A 621 20.65 56.67 -7.13
C GLU A 621 21.50 57.88 -7.65
N GLN A 622 22.66 57.46 -8.20
CA GLN A 622 23.51 57.99 -9.29
C GLN A 622 24.65 59.03 -9.08
N ILE A 623 25.88 58.47 -9.07
CA ILE A 623 27.03 58.75 -9.98
C ILE A 623 27.68 60.16 -9.96
N SER A 624 28.92 60.26 -9.42
CA SER A 624 30.16 60.16 -10.25
C SER A 624 31.49 60.29 -9.44
N HIS A 625 32.46 59.43 -9.76
CA HIS A 625 33.93 59.60 -9.83
C HIS A 625 34.61 60.85 -9.20
N ASN A 626 35.81 60.80 -8.59
CA ASN A 626 36.88 59.79 -8.40
C ASN A 626 37.88 60.37 -7.34
N SER A 627 38.98 59.77 -6.83
CA SER A 627 39.67 58.44 -6.79
C SER A 627 40.83 58.58 -5.76
N GLY A 628 41.58 57.56 -5.29
CA GLY A 628 41.68 56.13 -5.61
C GLY A 628 42.67 55.42 -4.66
N ASP A 629 43.46 54.47 -5.20
CA ASP A 629 44.63 53.79 -4.60
C ASP A 629 44.45 52.66 -3.53
N ASN A 630 44.46 51.42 -4.08
CA ASN A 630 45.31 50.26 -3.69
C ASN A 630 44.92 49.22 -2.59
N ASN A 631 44.95 47.94 -3.04
CA ASN A 631 45.35 46.68 -2.34
C ASN A 631 44.43 46.07 -1.24
N SER A 632 44.33 44.74 -1.07
CA SER A 632 44.80 43.57 -1.88
C SER A 632 44.26 42.21 -1.36
N LEU A 633 44.04 41.23 -2.26
CA LEU A 633 43.84 39.77 -2.02
C LEU A 633 42.55 39.40 -1.22
N ASP A 634 41.98 38.18 -1.22
CA ASP A 634 42.32 36.80 -1.69
C ASP A 634 41.26 36.27 -2.73
N GLU A 635 41.00 34.97 -2.95
CA GLU A 635 41.77 33.89 -3.64
C GLU A 635 40.74 32.94 -4.36
N ASN A 636 41.16 31.96 -5.18
CA ASN A 636 40.27 31.09 -5.99
C ASN A 636 39.93 29.72 -5.36
N ALA A 637 38.82 29.09 -5.78
CA ALA A 637 38.43 27.72 -5.40
C ALA A 637 38.00 26.85 -6.60
N ILE A 638 38.43 25.57 -6.59
CA ILE A 638 38.33 24.52 -7.64
C ILE A 638 38.46 23.16 -6.90
N SER A 639 37.71 22.06 -7.10
CA SER A 639 36.51 21.67 -7.89
C SER A 639 35.83 20.45 -7.17
N GLU A 640 35.00 19.51 -7.66
CA GLU A 640 34.61 18.93 -8.98
C GLU A 640 33.16 18.37 -9.01
N ILE A 641 32.58 18.32 -10.22
CA ILE A 641 31.92 17.17 -10.91
C ILE A 641 31.40 16.03 -9.99
N SER A 642 30.10 15.66 -9.99
CA SER A 642 29.41 14.80 -11.01
C SER A 642 27.83 14.88 -10.87
N PRO A 643 26.95 14.11 -11.57
CA PRO A 643 25.97 14.76 -12.47
C PRO A 643 24.48 14.29 -12.43
N SER A 644 23.59 15.07 -13.09
CA SER A 644 22.29 14.66 -13.72
C SER A 644 21.17 14.06 -12.81
N SER A 645 19.86 14.28 -13.02
CA SER A 645 19.02 14.88 -14.10
C SER A 645 17.69 15.39 -13.45
N GLU A 646 16.61 15.87 -14.11
CA GLU A 646 16.21 15.96 -15.53
C GLU A 646 15.49 17.31 -15.82
N HIS A 647 14.20 17.35 -16.18
CA HIS A 647 13.50 18.56 -16.64
C HIS A 647 12.26 18.97 -15.83
N THR A 648 12.02 20.29 -15.81
CA THR A 648 10.73 20.91 -15.48
C THR A 648 9.74 20.82 -16.63
N LYS A 649 8.43 20.66 -16.32
CA LYS A 649 7.33 20.92 -17.28
C LYS A 649 6.16 21.69 -16.65
N SER A 650 6.06 22.96 -17.05
CA SER A 650 4.83 23.73 -17.31
C SER A 650 3.54 23.44 -16.52
N VAL A 651 3.14 24.39 -15.67
CA VAL A 651 1.74 24.62 -15.27
C VAL A 651 1.09 25.65 -16.21
N PRO A 652 -0.17 25.42 -16.63
CA PRO A 652 -1.06 26.49 -17.08
C PRO A 652 -2.42 26.46 -16.34
N GLY A 653 -2.90 27.58 -15.78
CA GLY A 653 -4.24 27.62 -15.17
C GLY A 653 -4.57 28.83 -14.29
N VAL A 654 -4.76 30.02 -14.89
CA VAL A 654 -5.19 31.24 -14.17
C VAL A 654 -6.70 31.23 -13.87
N ARG A 655 -7.11 31.60 -12.65
CA ARG A 655 -8.33 32.40 -12.40
C ARG A 655 -8.32 33.12 -11.04
N ASN A 656 -8.94 34.30 -11.02
CA ASN A 656 -8.91 35.27 -9.91
C ASN A 656 -10.13 35.11 -8.98
N HIS A 657 -10.03 35.61 -7.73
CA HIS A 657 -10.79 36.81 -7.31
C HIS A 657 -10.25 37.41 -5.99
N GLN A 658 -10.84 38.53 -5.55
CA GLN A 658 -10.22 39.51 -4.63
C GLN A 658 -10.64 39.38 -3.15
N LEU A 659 -9.76 39.90 -2.29
CA LEU A 659 -9.98 40.79 -1.12
C LEU A 659 -11.43 41.37 -0.96
N SER A 660 -12.01 41.71 0.21
CA SER A 660 -11.64 41.77 1.66
C SER A 660 -12.81 42.50 2.42
N PRO A 661 -12.76 42.95 3.71
CA PRO A 661 -12.24 42.38 4.98
C PRO A 661 -13.16 42.57 6.24
N ALA A 662 -12.66 42.16 7.42
CA ALA A 662 -12.74 42.83 8.75
C ALA A 662 -13.98 42.76 9.70
N ARG A 663 -13.74 42.22 10.92
CA ARG A 663 -13.94 42.79 12.30
C ARG A 663 -13.53 41.73 13.35
N HIS A 664 -12.48 41.92 14.17
CA HIS A 664 -12.44 42.63 15.48
C HIS A 664 -13.49 42.13 16.51
N VAL A 665 -13.15 41.33 17.54
CA VAL A 665 -12.45 41.69 18.82
C VAL A 665 -13.35 42.60 19.70
N PRO A 666 -13.58 42.34 21.03
CA PRO A 666 -12.63 41.75 22.00
C PRO A 666 -13.16 40.65 22.97
N GLU A 667 -12.23 40.16 23.80
CA GLU A 667 -12.46 39.38 25.03
C GLU A 667 -13.16 40.17 26.14
N ASN A 668 -13.57 39.50 27.22
CA ASN A 668 -13.50 40.09 28.57
C ASN A 668 -13.42 39.03 29.68
N ASN A 669 -12.54 39.25 30.66
CA ASN A 669 -12.38 38.39 31.84
C ASN A 669 -13.44 38.69 32.90
N TYR A 670 -13.83 37.68 33.69
CA TYR A 670 -14.25 37.91 35.09
C TYR A 670 -14.01 36.68 35.98
N VAL A 671 -13.33 36.90 37.11
CA VAL A 671 -13.09 35.91 38.17
C VAL A 671 -13.99 36.23 39.37
N GLN A 672 -14.63 35.21 39.96
CA GLN A 672 -15.00 35.28 41.39
C GLN A 672 -15.18 33.90 42.04
N HIS A 673 -14.58 33.73 43.22
CA HIS A 673 -14.82 32.58 44.12
C HIS A 673 -16.00 32.85 45.06
N VAL A 674 -16.82 31.83 45.34
CA VAL A 674 -17.45 31.63 46.66
C VAL A 674 -17.43 30.14 47.00
N LYS A 675 -17.19 29.79 48.27
CA LYS A 675 -17.21 28.41 48.81
C LYS A 675 -18.57 28.08 49.42
N ASN A 676 -19.00 26.81 49.38
CA ASN A 676 -19.25 25.96 50.57
C ASN A 676 -20.24 24.79 50.33
N GLY A 677 -19.90 23.62 50.88
CA GLY A 677 -20.76 23.02 51.94
C GLY A 677 -21.77 21.91 51.60
N LEU A 678 -21.29 20.67 51.63
CA LEU A 678 -21.91 19.52 52.35
C LEU A 678 -23.40 19.17 52.13
N ARG A 679 -23.68 18.03 51.47
CA ARG A 679 -24.23 16.78 52.09
C ARG A 679 -24.64 15.72 51.05
N GLY A 680 -24.39 14.44 51.36
CA GLY A 680 -25.13 13.31 50.76
C GLY A 680 -26.52 13.15 51.39
N PRO A 681 -27.41 12.28 50.86
CA PRO A 681 -27.13 10.83 50.88
C PRO A 681 -27.60 10.03 49.64
N ALA A 682 -27.29 8.73 49.64
CA ALA A 682 -27.82 7.71 48.74
C ALA A 682 -28.57 6.62 49.56
N PRO A 683 -29.21 5.61 48.95
CA PRO A 683 -29.91 5.54 47.65
C PRO A 683 -31.39 5.10 47.80
N ARG A 684 -32.14 4.96 46.69
CA ARG A 684 -33.39 4.16 46.64
C ARG A 684 -33.48 3.29 45.39
N ARG A 685 -34.10 2.11 45.54
CA ARG A 685 -34.39 1.12 44.49
C ARG A 685 -35.63 1.53 43.66
N PRO A 686 -35.86 0.89 42.50
CA PRO A 686 -36.95 -0.10 42.44
C PRO A 686 -36.47 -1.54 42.13
N ASN A 687 -37.39 -2.51 42.11
CA ASN A 687 -37.12 -3.94 42.01
C ASN A 687 -38.30 -4.68 41.31
N TYR A 688 -38.11 -5.97 41.00
CA TYR A 688 -38.98 -6.86 40.19
C TYR A 688 -38.97 -6.54 38.69
N GLY A 689 -38.93 -7.51 37.75
CA GLY A 689 -38.83 -8.98 37.83
C GLY A 689 -39.52 -9.62 36.61
N GLY A 690 -39.23 -10.84 36.15
CA GLY A 690 -38.23 -11.85 36.53
C GLY A 690 -38.61 -13.22 35.94
N ALA A 691 -37.64 -14.05 35.53
CA ALA A 691 -37.89 -15.40 35.01
C ALA A 691 -36.74 -16.37 35.37
N ASN A 692 -37.07 -17.58 35.82
CA ASN A 692 -36.12 -18.59 36.33
C ASN A 692 -36.28 -19.92 35.58
N ILE A 693 -35.16 -20.59 35.30
CA ILE A 693 -35.08 -22.05 35.04
C ILE A 693 -33.88 -22.60 35.85
N PRO A 694 -33.98 -23.75 36.56
CA PRO A 694 -33.04 -24.13 37.63
C PRO A 694 -31.90 -25.10 37.22
N PRO A 695 -30.84 -25.24 38.06
CA PRO A 695 -29.66 -26.07 37.77
C PRO A 695 -29.69 -27.49 38.37
N ALA A 696 -28.89 -28.40 37.79
CA ALA A 696 -28.61 -29.78 38.24
C ALA A 696 -27.36 -30.32 37.50
N LYS A 697 -26.51 -31.21 38.02
CA LYS A 697 -26.19 -31.66 39.39
C LYS A 697 -24.87 -32.48 39.32
N LEU A 698 -23.99 -32.42 40.32
CA LEU A 698 -22.85 -33.36 40.40
C LEU A 698 -23.29 -34.72 40.99
N ILE A 699 -22.69 -35.82 40.51
CA ILE A 699 -21.85 -36.78 41.28
C ILE A 699 -21.40 -37.97 40.39
N THR A 700 -20.24 -38.55 40.74
CA THR A 700 -19.50 -39.68 40.12
C THR A 700 -20.28 -41.00 40.00
N SER A 701 -19.91 -41.97 39.12
CA SER A 701 -18.83 -42.93 39.43
C SER A 701 -18.67 -44.12 38.44
N ILE A 702 -17.54 -44.83 38.57
CA ILE A 702 -17.24 -46.22 38.17
C ILE A 702 -16.91 -46.50 36.68
N ASN A 703 -16.16 -47.60 36.48
CA ASN A 703 -15.30 -47.93 35.33
C ASN A 703 -15.37 -49.44 35.05
N THR A 704 -15.52 -49.85 33.79
CA THR A 704 -15.31 -51.25 33.35
C THR A 704 -14.78 -51.35 31.91
N ASN A 705 -13.63 -52.00 31.78
CA ASN A 705 -12.97 -52.58 30.59
C ASN A 705 -13.85 -52.97 29.38
N ASN A 706 -13.36 -52.74 28.15
CA ASN A 706 -12.71 -53.84 27.40
C ASN A 706 -11.83 -53.40 26.21
N LYS A 707 -11.10 -54.37 25.62
CA LYS A 707 -9.98 -54.19 24.68
C LYS A 707 -10.42 -53.92 23.22
N PRO A 708 -9.56 -53.27 22.39
CA PRO A 708 -9.73 -53.21 20.95
C PRO A 708 -9.38 -54.54 20.26
N VAL A 709 -9.98 -54.78 19.08
CA VAL A 709 -9.68 -55.93 18.20
C VAL A 709 -9.07 -55.41 16.90
N LYS A 710 -7.97 -56.03 16.45
CA LYS A 710 -7.39 -55.81 15.12
C LYS A 710 -8.08 -56.72 14.11
N ASN A 711 -8.40 -56.20 12.93
CA ASN A 711 -8.29 -56.93 11.66
C ASN A 711 -7.44 -56.05 10.73
N GLY A 712 -6.53 -56.56 9.89
CA GLY A 712 -6.29 -57.97 9.56
C GLY A 712 -6.76 -58.26 8.14
N GLY A 713 -6.14 -57.59 7.15
CA GLY A 713 -6.45 -57.83 5.75
C GLY A 713 -5.89 -59.17 5.28
N HIS A 714 -6.66 -59.87 4.45
CA HIS A 714 -6.19 -61.03 3.71
C HIS A 714 -6.80 -61.01 2.30
N VAL A 715 -5.96 -61.23 1.29
CA VAL A 715 -6.40 -61.45 -0.09
C VAL A 715 -6.80 -62.91 -0.25
N MET A 716 -7.93 -63.16 -0.92
CA MET A 716 -8.17 -64.35 -1.74
C MET A 716 -9.23 -64.04 -2.81
N ASP A 717 -9.14 -64.76 -3.92
CA ASP A 717 -9.96 -64.61 -5.12
C ASP A 717 -11.39 -65.17 -4.93
N SER A 718 -12.31 -64.76 -5.82
CA SER A 718 -13.63 -65.38 -5.95
C SER A 718 -14.08 -65.40 -7.41
N ASP A 719 -13.85 -66.52 -8.08
CA ASP A 719 -14.47 -66.85 -9.36
C ASP A 719 -15.98 -67.13 -9.23
N ASP A 720 -16.65 -67.16 -10.39
CA ASP A 720 -17.98 -67.75 -10.65
C ASP A 720 -19.16 -67.39 -9.72
N ALA A 721 -19.86 -66.32 -10.12
CA ALA A 721 -21.30 -66.19 -9.93
C ALA A 721 -21.97 -65.81 -11.27
N SER A 722 -22.14 -66.80 -12.15
CA SER A 722 -22.68 -66.58 -13.50
C SER A 722 -24.14 -66.12 -13.47
N SER A 723 -24.42 -65.00 -14.15
CA SER A 723 -25.73 -64.35 -14.16
C SER A 723 -26.75 -65.10 -15.00
N GLY A 724 -27.90 -65.45 -14.41
CA GLY A 724 -29.06 -65.97 -15.14
C GLY A 724 -29.76 -64.90 -15.97
N LEU A 725 -29.22 -64.58 -17.15
CA LEU A 725 -29.88 -63.74 -18.14
C LEU A 725 -30.99 -64.52 -18.86
N LEU A 726 -32.24 -64.13 -18.61
CA LEU A 726 -33.39 -64.62 -19.37
C LEU A 726 -33.33 -64.09 -20.81
N SER A 727 -33.48 -65.00 -21.77
CA SER A 727 -33.27 -64.69 -23.19
C SER A 727 -34.31 -63.72 -23.77
N HIS A 728 -33.83 -62.65 -24.41
CA HIS A 728 -34.58 -61.87 -25.40
C HIS A 728 -33.90 -61.87 -26.78
N ASP A 729 -32.56 -61.89 -26.83
CA ASP A 729 -31.74 -61.88 -28.05
C ASP A 729 -32.12 -62.97 -29.09
N SER A 730 -32.71 -64.09 -28.63
CA SER A 730 -33.16 -65.21 -29.46
C SER A 730 -34.42 -64.95 -30.28
N ILE A 731 -35.10 -63.81 -30.07
CA ILE A 731 -36.24 -63.35 -30.88
C ILE A 731 -35.75 -62.40 -31.98
N ASP A 732 -34.96 -61.38 -31.65
CA ASP A 732 -34.56 -60.37 -32.62
C ASP A 732 -33.46 -60.85 -33.58
N THR A 733 -32.53 -61.71 -33.12
CA THR A 733 -31.62 -62.43 -34.04
C THR A 733 -32.38 -63.31 -35.05
N LYS A 734 -33.60 -63.76 -34.71
CA LYS A 734 -34.45 -64.52 -35.63
C LYS A 734 -35.16 -63.60 -36.63
N ARG A 735 -35.68 -62.46 -36.19
CA ARG A 735 -36.29 -61.42 -37.04
C ARG A 735 -35.30 -60.82 -38.04
N GLN A 736 -34.11 -60.44 -37.59
CA GLN A 736 -33.05 -59.88 -38.44
C GLN A 736 -32.65 -60.84 -39.57
N ASN A 737 -32.60 -62.15 -39.27
CA ASN A 737 -32.32 -63.20 -40.26
C ASN A 737 -33.43 -63.41 -41.29
N ASP A 738 -34.68 -63.02 -41.00
CA ASP A 738 -35.77 -63.09 -41.97
C ASP A 738 -35.91 -61.81 -42.81
N LEU A 739 -35.58 -60.63 -42.26
CA LEU A 739 -35.42 -59.39 -43.05
C LEU A 739 -34.26 -59.52 -44.07
N ASN A 740 -33.10 -60.03 -43.66
CA ASN A 740 -31.93 -60.17 -44.54
C ASN A 740 -32.18 -61.08 -45.76
N LYS A 741 -33.13 -62.02 -45.67
CA LYS A 741 -33.55 -62.87 -46.81
C LYS A 741 -34.38 -62.10 -47.84
N CYS A 742 -35.10 -61.05 -47.44
CA CYS A 742 -35.90 -60.24 -48.36
C CYS A 742 -35.02 -59.43 -49.32
N ASN A 743 -34.02 -58.74 -48.77
CA ASN A 743 -33.16 -57.84 -49.55
C ASN A 743 -32.27 -58.60 -50.55
N ALA A 744 -31.99 -59.88 -50.28
CA ALA A 744 -31.26 -60.75 -51.20
C ALA A 744 -32.03 -61.11 -52.50
N VAL A 745 -33.34 -60.87 -52.57
CA VAL A 745 -34.18 -61.24 -53.73
C VAL A 745 -34.19 -60.16 -54.83
N TYR A 746 -33.81 -58.92 -54.51
CA TYR A 746 -33.82 -57.79 -55.45
C TYR A 746 -32.41 -57.29 -55.82
N SER A 747 -31.55 -58.20 -56.29
CA SER A 747 -30.38 -57.82 -57.10
C SER A 747 -30.73 -57.93 -58.59
N TYR A 748 -30.86 -56.78 -59.26
CA TYR A 748 -31.24 -56.70 -60.67
C TYR A 748 -29.98 -56.64 -61.56
N ASP A 749 -29.48 -57.79 -62.02
CA ASP A 749 -28.41 -57.79 -63.02
C ASP A 749 -28.54 -58.94 -64.04
N GLN A 750 -29.38 -58.70 -65.06
CA GLN A 750 -29.51 -59.52 -66.27
C GLN A 750 -29.73 -58.62 -67.50
N ILE A 751 -28.71 -57.83 -67.86
CA ILE A 751 -28.62 -57.26 -69.21
C ILE A 751 -28.21 -58.40 -70.17
N PRO A 752 -28.99 -58.72 -71.23
CA PRO A 752 -28.66 -59.82 -72.11
C PRO A 752 -27.47 -59.47 -73.01
N LYS A 753 -26.36 -60.22 -72.88
CA LYS A 753 -25.22 -60.15 -73.82
C LYS A 753 -24.74 -61.51 -74.29
N LEU A 754 -24.17 -61.46 -75.49
CA LEU A 754 -23.89 -62.58 -76.39
C LEU A 754 -22.83 -63.55 -75.83
N ILE A 755 -22.91 -64.80 -76.29
CA ILE A 755 -21.81 -65.78 -76.21
C ILE A 755 -20.58 -65.22 -76.94
N THR A 756 -19.41 -65.31 -76.31
CA THR A 756 -18.12 -64.86 -76.87
C THR A 756 -17.04 -65.92 -76.74
N ALA A 757 -16.29 -66.17 -77.82
CA ALA A 757 -14.92 -66.70 -77.79
C ALA A 757 -14.28 -66.57 -79.19
N PRO A 758 -12.94 -66.43 -79.30
CA PRO A 758 -12.06 -65.61 -78.46
C PRO A 758 -11.05 -64.79 -79.31
N HIS A 759 -10.27 -63.88 -78.70
CA HIS A 759 -8.80 -63.85 -78.85
C HIS A 759 -8.10 -62.78 -77.98
N ILE A 760 -7.41 -63.25 -76.94
CA ILE A 760 -5.97 -63.03 -76.61
C ILE A 760 -5.38 -61.59 -76.54
N THR A 761 -4.45 -61.43 -75.57
CA THR A 761 -3.49 -60.32 -75.31
C THR A 761 -4.06 -58.97 -74.85
N ASN A 762 -3.37 -58.17 -74.02
CA ASN A 762 -2.44 -58.38 -72.89
C ASN A 762 -1.95 -56.98 -72.48
N LEU A 763 -1.92 -56.64 -71.19
CA LEU A 763 -0.76 -56.06 -70.46
C LEU A 763 -1.16 -55.61 -69.04
N GLU A 764 -0.16 -55.59 -68.15
CA GLU A 764 -0.30 -55.34 -66.70
C GLU A 764 0.39 -54.03 -66.30
N THR A 765 -0.26 -53.23 -65.45
CA THR A 765 0.31 -52.27 -64.46
C THR A 765 -0.89 -51.78 -63.62
N SER A 766 -1.06 -52.17 -62.35
CA SER A 766 -0.32 -51.77 -61.14
C SER A 766 -0.74 -50.40 -60.60
N GLU A 767 -0.71 -50.25 -59.27
CA GLU A 767 -1.26 -49.15 -58.46
C GLU A 767 -2.80 -49.19 -58.36
N LEU A 768 -3.42 -48.95 -57.20
CA LEU A 768 -2.92 -48.44 -55.91
C LEU A 768 -3.54 -49.21 -54.72
#